data_AF-A0A3R7BBD9-F1
#
_entry.id   AF-A0A3R7BBD9-F1
#
_cell.length_a   1.000
_cell.length_b   1.000
_cell.length_c   1.000
_cell.angle_alpha   90.00
_cell.angle_beta   90.00
_cell.angle_gamma   90.00
#
_symmetry.space_group_name_H-M   'P 1'
#
loop_
_entity.id
_entity.type
_entity.pdbx_description
1 polymer ?
#
loop_
_entity_poly.entity_id
_entity_poly.type
_entity_poly.pdbx_seq_one_letter_code
_entity_poly.pdbx_strand_id
1 'polypeptide(L)'
;MNISRTLRKEISAVLVVVILITALIPTTGAVTQPEIDDAIDDGIQWLRQNQNSDGSWGGYVGDTAFAVIAFLNEGYDETDPNVSAAIQYILSRQHADGSFGSIPYYETGLAIMALVATGKQSSYQDEVTAAADYILKIQNPNPGDAGYGAWGYTSDWDHDGVIDWFDTSSDNSVTQFNTLGLHSAEKWGYTVPSSNWTLCANWVMSTQNATDGGFDYGRWDSPSYGSMTAAALISLLIALDDPTNQSIVNGFDWMCDNWNVTKNIGYGGRWGTQEWHYYFLYSAMKAFELADMATLSNETVEYDWYWDDEPYGMADYLVNHQIHDSPTVGHWTSSVTDWSTEMTTAEAILILQKTIFPVDVDVDVPDMACSDTGYTVTVDYSVERYTVNGTLTITKDGAAFDTVILTNFTGEATYTNTLATDTSGAHVYRAVLNVTSERGTTRIVEDTDSVQVFDPPIASVDLILPEFGEYGVPYNITVNYGNAGTSADGNLTITKDGAAFDTVALTNFTGEATYTNSSTDVTGEEHTYEAVLTLVNVAGCTDTASDEETISFNRPPDVSGAYPSIGCLWPPNHKFVDVTIEGVTDPDGDEVSITITNITSDEPTATIEGAGGAKHAPDADGVGTDTASLRAERSGKGNGRVYEITFVASDGIAETEGSVTVCVPHDRRKGTCECIDDGQIYDATAIN
;
A
#
# COMPACT_ATOMS: atom_id res chain seq x y z
N MET A 1 36.22 1.78 -18.73
CA MET A 1 37.22 1.10 -19.60
C MET A 1 36.85 -0.37 -19.60
N ASN A 2 36.47 -0.92 -20.76
CA ASN A 2 35.89 -2.27 -20.92
C ASN A 2 36.82 -3.42 -20.52
N ILE A 3 36.18 -4.57 -20.27
CA ILE A 3 36.59 -5.99 -20.44
C ILE A 3 36.37 -6.74 -19.10
N SER A 4 35.82 -7.95 -18.97
CA SER A 4 34.94 -8.87 -19.72
C SER A 4 34.85 -10.14 -18.84
N ARG A 5 33.71 -10.85 -18.84
CA ARG A 5 33.55 -12.17 -18.21
C ARG A 5 34.56 -13.24 -18.70
N THR A 6 34.66 -14.30 -17.87
CA THR A 6 34.86 -15.74 -18.21
C THR A 6 36.29 -16.32 -18.16
N LEU A 7 36.57 -17.24 -17.22
CA LEU A 7 36.63 -18.70 -17.46
C LEU A 7 37.13 -19.48 -16.22
N ARG A 8 36.35 -20.49 -15.80
CA ARG A 8 36.81 -21.63 -14.99
C ARG A 8 37.76 -22.51 -15.81
N LYS A 9 38.82 -23.06 -15.19
CA LYS A 9 39.46 -24.32 -15.60
C LYS A 9 40.09 -25.01 -14.38
N GLU A 10 39.64 -26.23 -14.14
CA GLU A 10 40.17 -27.22 -13.20
C GLU A 10 41.55 -27.73 -13.66
N ILE A 11 42.48 -27.95 -12.73
CA ILE A 11 43.56 -28.95 -12.85
C ILE A 11 43.77 -29.62 -11.49
N SER A 12 43.81 -30.95 -11.52
CA SER A 12 43.87 -31.89 -10.40
C SER A 12 45.20 -31.95 -9.63
N ALA A 13 45.08 -32.21 -8.33
CA ALA A 13 45.95 -32.88 -7.35
C ALA A 13 47.45 -33.13 -7.67
N VAL A 14 48.31 -32.55 -6.82
CA VAL A 14 49.57 -33.16 -6.35
C VAL A 14 49.67 -32.95 -4.83
N LEU A 15 49.64 -34.05 -4.07
CA LEU A 15 49.81 -34.08 -2.63
C LEU A 15 51.32 -33.95 -2.31
N VAL A 16 51.75 -32.79 -1.83
CA VAL A 16 53.07 -32.60 -1.20
C VAL A 16 52.81 -32.22 0.25
N VAL A 17 53.16 -33.13 1.17
CA VAL A 17 53.21 -32.84 2.60
C VAL A 17 54.42 -31.95 2.84
N VAL A 18 54.20 -30.64 2.91
CA VAL A 18 55.16 -29.68 3.44
C VAL A 18 54.69 -29.32 4.84
N ILE A 19 55.47 -29.71 5.85
CA ILE A 19 55.32 -29.17 7.21
C ILE A 19 55.81 -27.71 7.13
N LEU A 20 54.87 -26.79 6.90
CA LEU A 20 55.10 -25.35 7.06
C LEU A 20 54.85 -25.01 8.53
N ILE A 21 55.91 -24.62 9.22
CA ILE A 21 55.78 -23.77 10.41
C ILE A 21 55.37 -22.40 9.86
N THR A 22 54.07 -22.13 9.84
CA THR A 22 53.56 -20.78 9.62
C THR A 22 53.84 -19.98 10.88
N ALA A 23 54.81 -19.07 10.81
CA ALA A 23 54.70 -17.85 11.59
C ALA A 23 53.38 -17.20 11.15
N LEU A 24 52.44 -17.01 12.08
CA LEU A 24 51.23 -16.25 11.84
C LEU A 24 51.64 -14.86 11.35
N ILE A 25 51.41 -14.61 10.08
CA ILE A 25 51.27 -13.25 9.57
C ILE A 25 49.87 -12.85 10.04
N PRO A 26 49.68 -11.71 10.74
CA PRO A 26 48.34 -11.27 11.10
C PRO A 26 47.53 -11.13 9.81
N THR A 27 46.38 -11.80 9.74
CA THR A 27 45.41 -11.55 8.70
C THR A 27 44.95 -10.10 8.85
N THR A 28 45.16 -9.29 7.82
CA THR A 28 44.57 -7.96 7.70
C THR A 28 43.05 -8.15 7.52
N GLY A 29 42.31 -7.99 8.60
CA GLY A 29 40.85 -8.00 8.65
C GLY A 29 40.39 -7.75 10.08
N ALA A 30 39.17 -7.23 10.24
CA ALA A 30 38.52 -7.00 11.52
C ALA A 30 38.58 -8.23 12.43
N VAL A 31 38.69 -7.99 13.75
CA VAL A 31 38.61 -9.04 14.78
C VAL A 31 37.40 -9.95 14.61
N THR A 32 37.59 -11.22 14.93
CA THR A 32 36.55 -12.23 14.85
C THR A 32 35.80 -12.37 16.18
N GLN A 33 34.57 -12.89 16.15
CA GLN A 33 33.80 -13.17 17.37
C GLN A 33 34.56 -14.07 18.37
N PRO A 34 35.24 -15.16 17.96
CA PRO A 34 36.05 -15.96 18.89
C PRO A 34 37.19 -15.18 19.56
N GLU A 35 37.84 -14.24 18.87
CA GLU A 35 38.90 -13.42 19.46
C GLU A 35 38.35 -12.42 20.50
N ILE A 36 37.14 -11.90 20.27
CA ILE A 36 36.40 -11.10 21.26
C ILE A 36 36.04 -11.96 22.47
N ASP A 37 35.56 -13.19 22.24
CA ASP A 37 35.20 -14.11 23.31
C ASP A 37 36.40 -14.44 24.20
N ASP A 38 37.54 -14.77 23.59
CA ASP A 38 38.80 -15.02 24.29
C ASP A 38 39.25 -13.78 25.11
N ALA A 39 39.13 -12.58 24.53
CA ALA A 39 39.48 -11.34 25.24
C ALA A 39 38.58 -11.06 26.45
N ILE A 40 37.28 -11.33 26.35
CA ILE A 40 36.33 -11.23 27.47
C ILE A 40 36.70 -12.22 28.57
N ASP A 41 36.92 -13.49 28.22
CA ASP A 41 37.28 -14.54 29.18
C ASP A 41 38.58 -14.22 29.93
N ASP A 42 39.58 -13.73 29.21
CA ASP A 42 40.85 -13.28 29.77
C ASP A 42 40.67 -12.13 30.78
N GLY A 43 39.80 -11.17 30.44
CA GLY A 43 39.42 -10.05 31.30
C GLY A 43 38.71 -10.50 32.58
N ILE A 44 37.73 -11.38 32.45
CA ILE A 44 36.98 -11.96 33.58
C ILE A 44 37.94 -12.71 34.51
N GLN A 45 38.84 -13.51 33.94
CA GLN A 45 39.82 -14.26 34.72
C GLN A 45 40.83 -13.35 35.43
N TRP A 46 41.17 -12.19 34.87
CA TRP A 46 41.98 -11.18 35.55
C TRP A 46 41.21 -10.52 36.70
N LEU A 47 39.95 -10.13 36.50
CA LEU A 47 39.11 -9.57 37.56
C LEU A 47 38.99 -10.55 38.74
N ARG A 48 38.79 -11.86 38.49
CA ARG A 48 38.78 -12.88 39.56
C ARG A 48 40.04 -12.88 40.42
N GLN A 49 41.19 -12.63 39.83
CA GLN A 49 42.48 -12.64 40.53
C GLN A 49 42.76 -11.35 41.30
N ASN A 50 42.04 -10.27 40.99
CA ASN A 50 42.24 -8.94 41.54
C ASN A 50 41.04 -8.44 42.37
N GLN A 51 40.11 -9.31 42.76
CA GLN A 51 39.07 -8.95 43.73
C GLN A 51 39.66 -8.83 45.15
N ASN A 52 39.31 -7.76 45.86
CA ASN A 52 39.69 -7.56 47.26
C ASN A 52 39.01 -8.59 48.17
N SER A 53 39.59 -8.81 49.36
CA SER A 53 39.04 -9.77 50.33
C SER A 53 37.67 -9.39 50.90
N ASP A 54 37.25 -8.14 50.75
CA ASP A 54 35.92 -7.65 51.15
C ASP A 54 34.87 -7.78 50.03
N GLY A 55 35.24 -8.33 48.87
CA GLY A 55 34.38 -8.51 47.71
C GLY A 55 34.38 -7.34 46.72
N SER A 56 35.04 -6.22 47.03
CA SER A 56 35.13 -5.09 46.11
C SER A 56 36.17 -5.32 45.01
N TRP A 57 36.01 -4.61 43.90
CA TRP A 57 37.11 -4.26 43.00
C TRP A 57 37.47 -2.80 43.23
N GLY A 58 38.77 -2.50 43.30
CA GLY A 58 39.25 -1.17 43.69
C GLY A 58 38.90 -0.82 45.14
N GLY A 59 37.75 -0.18 45.35
CA GLY A 59 37.27 0.25 46.67
C GLY A 59 36.05 1.16 46.67
N TYR A 60 35.50 1.50 45.50
CA TYR A 60 34.22 2.20 45.36
C TYR A 60 33.13 1.25 44.84
N VAL A 61 31.87 1.59 45.06
CA VAL A 61 30.72 0.84 44.54
C VAL A 61 30.70 0.91 43.02
N GLY A 62 31.12 2.02 42.42
CA GLY A 62 31.19 2.18 40.96
C GLY A 62 32.05 1.11 40.28
N ASP A 63 33.30 0.93 40.72
CA ASP A 63 34.21 -0.10 40.22
C ASP A 63 33.61 -1.51 40.35
N THR A 64 33.05 -1.80 41.53
CA THR A 64 32.48 -3.12 41.82
C THR A 64 31.21 -3.38 41.02
N ALA A 65 30.40 -2.34 40.78
CA ALA A 65 29.19 -2.41 39.97
C ALA A 65 29.52 -2.73 38.51
N PHE A 66 30.48 -2.04 37.89
CA PHE A 66 30.91 -2.37 36.52
C PHE A 66 31.45 -3.79 36.42
N ALA A 67 32.35 -4.17 37.32
CA ALA A 67 32.93 -5.50 37.33
C ALA A 67 31.84 -6.58 37.46
N VAL A 68 30.94 -6.46 38.44
CA VAL A 68 29.91 -7.49 38.62
C VAL A 68 28.90 -7.55 37.46
N ILE A 69 28.58 -6.41 36.83
CA ILE A 69 27.74 -6.42 35.61
C ILE A 69 28.45 -7.20 34.49
N ALA A 70 29.76 -7.06 34.32
CA ALA A 70 30.51 -7.83 33.32
C ALA A 70 30.41 -9.35 33.55
N PHE A 71 30.50 -9.80 34.81
CA PHE A 71 30.27 -11.21 35.16
C PHE A 71 28.82 -11.65 34.87
N LEU A 72 27.82 -10.84 35.25
CA LEU A 72 26.41 -11.17 35.07
C LEU A 72 26.03 -11.26 33.58
N ASN A 73 26.57 -10.37 32.74
CA ASN A 73 26.40 -10.40 31.29
C ASN A 73 27.06 -11.63 30.64
N GLU A 74 28.13 -12.16 31.24
CA GLU A 74 28.78 -13.40 30.79
C GLU A 74 28.05 -14.66 31.28
N GLY A 75 26.91 -14.50 31.97
CA GLY A 75 26.09 -15.61 32.45
C GLY A 75 26.52 -16.21 33.78
N TYR A 76 27.49 -15.61 34.48
CA TYR A 76 27.73 -15.95 35.89
C TYR A 76 26.58 -15.42 36.75
N ASP A 77 26.30 -16.09 37.86
CA ASP A 77 25.26 -15.68 38.82
C ASP A 77 25.82 -15.69 40.26
N GLU A 78 24.95 -15.45 41.25
CA GLU A 78 25.35 -15.42 42.66
C GLU A 78 25.83 -16.77 43.24
N THR A 79 25.80 -17.85 42.45
CA THR A 79 26.49 -19.10 42.84
C THR A 79 28.00 -19.00 42.64
N ASP A 80 28.46 -18.04 41.85
CA ASP A 80 29.86 -17.68 41.73
C ASP A 80 30.33 -16.90 42.97
N PRO A 81 31.44 -17.32 43.60
CA PRO A 81 31.90 -16.68 44.84
C PRO A 81 32.33 -15.22 44.64
N ASN A 82 32.89 -14.86 43.47
CA ASN A 82 33.30 -13.47 43.20
C ASN A 82 32.06 -12.58 43.02
N VAL A 83 31.06 -13.06 42.27
CA VAL A 83 29.78 -12.34 42.04
C VAL A 83 29.02 -12.16 43.36
N SER A 84 28.87 -13.23 44.14
CA SER A 84 28.21 -13.18 45.45
C SER A 84 28.89 -12.18 46.38
N ALA A 85 30.23 -12.23 46.49
CA ALA A 85 30.99 -11.30 47.33
C ALA A 85 30.83 -9.84 46.89
N ALA A 86 30.81 -9.57 45.58
CA ALA A 86 30.62 -8.24 45.02
C ALA A 86 29.24 -7.67 45.32
N ILE A 87 28.17 -8.45 45.15
CA ILE A 87 26.80 -8.02 45.48
C ILE A 87 26.68 -7.75 46.99
N GLN A 88 27.25 -8.62 47.83
CA GLN A 88 27.26 -8.39 49.28
C GLN A 88 28.05 -7.13 49.66
N TYR A 89 29.17 -6.85 48.98
CA TYR A 89 29.88 -5.59 49.13
C TYR A 89 28.97 -4.40 48.80
N ILE A 90 28.35 -4.37 47.61
CA ILE A 90 27.45 -3.28 47.19
C ILE A 90 26.35 -3.06 48.23
N LEU A 91 25.62 -4.12 48.62
CA LEU A 91 24.56 -4.04 49.62
C LEU A 91 25.05 -3.50 50.97
N SER A 92 26.26 -3.86 51.40
CA SER A 92 26.86 -3.35 52.64
C SER A 92 27.20 -1.86 52.61
N ARG A 93 27.20 -1.24 51.42
CA ARG A 93 27.47 0.18 51.20
C ARG A 93 26.22 1.03 51.04
N GLN A 94 25.02 0.47 51.22
CA GLN A 94 23.80 1.27 51.25
C GLN A 94 23.69 2.08 52.55
N HIS A 95 23.35 3.36 52.42
CA HIS A 95 23.09 4.28 53.51
C HIS A 95 21.61 4.27 53.92
N ALA A 96 21.31 4.80 55.11
CA ALA A 96 19.95 4.87 55.63
C ALA A 96 19.00 5.77 54.80
N ASP A 97 19.54 6.66 53.95
CA ASP A 97 18.77 7.51 53.05
C ASP A 97 18.56 6.89 51.66
N GLY A 98 19.02 5.65 51.45
CA GLY A 98 18.88 4.90 50.21
C GLY A 98 20.08 5.00 49.27
N SER A 99 20.97 5.98 49.45
CA SER A 99 22.17 6.15 48.63
C SER A 99 23.19 5.03 48.81
N PHE A 100 24.10 4.85 47.84
CA PHE A 100 25.17 3.86 47.90
C PHE A 100 26.55 4.49 47.79
N GLY A 101 27.52 3.91 48.50
CA GLY A 101 28.94 4.18 48.25
C GLY A 101 29.48 5.42 48.96
N SER A 102 30.75 5.73 48.72
CA SER A 102 31.43 6.85 49.41
C SER A 102 31.21 8.19 48.70
N ILE A 103 30.88 8.14 47.40
CA ILE A 103 30.52 9.26 46.53
C ILE A 103 29.10 8.98 46.01
N PRO A 104 28.06 9.26 46.82
CA PRO A 104 26.71 8.71 46.62
C PRO A 104 25.97 9.23 45.39
N TYR A 105 26.55 10.14 44.61
CA TYR A 105 25.88 10.82 43.52
C TYR A 105 25.75 9.96 42.26
N TYR A 106 26.86 9.44 41.74
CA TYR A 106 26.88 8.55 40.58
C TYR A 106 26.90 7.06 40.99
N GLU A 107 27.52 6.75 42.14
CA GLU A 107 27.63 5.37 42.64
C GLU A 107 26.24 4.75 42.91
N THR A 108 25.24 5.56 43.29
CA THR A 108 23.87 5.08 43.50
C THR A 108 23.21 4.60 42.20
N GLY A 109 23.37 5.34 41.09
CA GLY A 109 22.87 4.90 39.78
C GLY A 109 23.52 3.59 39.33
N LEU A 110 24.84 3.48 39.47
CA LEU A 110 25.60 2.26 39.15
C LEU A 110 25.21 1.07 40.03
N ALA A 111 24.97 1.29 41.32
CA ALA A 111 24.49 0.24 42.24
C ALA A 111 23.13 -0.31 41.80
N ILE A 112 22.22 0.56 41.38
CA ILE A 112 20.92 0.13 40.82
C ILE A 112 21.15 -0.74 39.58
N MET A 113 22.00 -0.30 38.63
CA MET A 113 22.29 -1.07 37.43
C MET A 113 22.81 -2.48 37.77
N ALA A 114 23.74 -2.59 38.72
CA ALA A 114 24.30 -3.87 39.15
C ALA A 114 23.26 -4.78 39.82
N LEU A 115 22.44 -4.25 40.73
CA LEU A 115 21.39 -5.02 41.40
C LEU A 115 20.32 -5.49 40.40
N VAL A 116 19.93 -4.62 39.46
CA VAL A 116 18.97 -4.96 38.40
C VAL A 116 19.52 -6.06 37.49
N ALA A 117 20.80 -6.00 37.13
CA ALA A 117 21.48 -7.00 36.29
C ALA A 117 21.47 -8.41 36.91
N THR A 118 21.30 -8.57 38.22
CA THR A 118 21.19 -9.90 38.87
C THR A 118 19.94 -10.67 38.43
N GLY A 119 18.92 -9.99 37.92
CA GLY A 119 17.59 -10.56 37.66
C GLY A 119 16.85 -11.03 38.93
N LYS A 120 17.35 -10.75 40.13
CA LYS A 120 16.77 -11.17 41.41
C LYS A 120 15.86 -10.10 42.01
N GLN A 121 14.88 -9.65 41.23
CA GLN A 121 13.96 -8.58 41.64
C GLN A 121 13.37 -8.79 43.04
N SER A 122 12.85 -9.98 43.34
CA SER A 122 12.26 -10.28 44.65
C SER A 122 13.22 -10.17 45.85
N SER A 123 14.53 -10.19 45.59
CA SER A 123 15.57 -10.12 46.62
C SER A 123 16.04 -8.70 46.88
N TYR A 124 16.04 -7.82 45.86
CA TYR A 124 16.69 -6.51 45.91
C TYR A 124 15.79 -5.32 45.57
N GLN A 125 14.47 -5.56 45.42
CA GLN A 125 13.51 -4.52 45.03
C GLN A 125 13.50 -3.33 46.01
N ASP A 126 13.59 -3.60 47.31
CA ASP A 126 13.52 -2.56 48.35
C ASP A 126 14.75 -1.66 48.29
N GLU A 127 15.93 -2.25 48.10
CA GLU A 127 17.20 -1.54 47.96
C GLU A 127 17.24 -0.68 46.70
N VAL A 128 16.77 -1.22 45.56
CA VAL A 128 16.66 -0.49 44.28
C VAL A 128 15.66 0.66 44.39
N THR A 129 14.53 0.44 45.06
CA THR A 129 13.48 1.46 45.23
C THR A 129 13.99 2.60 46.11
N ALA A 130 14.64 2.29 47.24
CA ALA A 130 15.24 3.29 48.13
C ALA A 130 16.34 4.12 47.43
N ALA A 131 17.14 3.49 46.58
CA ALA A 131 18.16 4.17 45.77
C ALA A 131 17.55 5.09 44.70
N ALA A 132 16.51 4.63 44.00
CA ALA A 132 15.81 5.44 43.02
C ALA A 132 15.10 6.64 43.67
N ASP A 133 14.47 6.45 44.83
CA ASP A 133 13.89 7.52 45.64
C ASP A 133 14.96 8.56 46.05
N TYR A 134 16.15 8.09 46.45
CA TYR A 134 17.28 8.98 46.74
C TYR A 134 17.69 9.81 45.52
N ILE A 135 17.88 9.18 44.35
CA ILE A 135 18.25 9.88 43.12
C ILE A 135 17.22 10.96 42.77
N LEU A 136 15.92 10.65 42.82
CA LEU A 136 14.88 11.65 42.54
C LEU A 136 14.87 12.78 43.58
N LYS A 137 15.14 12.47 44.84
CA LYS A 137 15.21 13.47 45.91
C LYS A 137 16.36 14.46 45.72
N ILE A 138 17.49 14.02 45.15
CA ILE A 138 18.67 14.88 44.96
C ILE A 138 18.72 15.57 43.59
N GLN A 139 17.78 15.30 42.68
CA GLN A 139 17.67 16.05 41.43
C GLN A 139 17.44 17.53 41.73
N ASN A 140 18.21 18.42 41.10
CA ASN A 140 18.19 19.85 41.43
C ASN A 140 16.78 20.44 41.32
N PRO A 141 16.15 20.86 42.45
CA PRO A 141 14.75 21.24 42.47
C PRO A 141 14.53 22.75 42.26
N ASN A 142 15.60 23.56 42.13
CA ASN A 142 15.56 25.02 42.27
C ASN A 142 15.41 25.74 40.92
N PRO A 143 14.22 26.23 40.54
CA PRO A 143 14.03 26.91 39.26
C PRO A 143 14.83 28.23 39.24
N GLY A 144 15.73 28.37 38.26
CA GLY A 144 16.63 29.51 38.13
C GLY A 144 18.09 29.22 38.50
N ASP A 145 18.38 28.05 39.07
CA ASP A 145 19.73 27.52 39.13
C ASP A 145 20.19 27.07 37.72
N ALA A 146 21.47 27.28 37.40
CA ALA A 146 22.09 26.78 36.18
C ALA A 146 22.09 25.25 36.11
N GLY A 147 21.98 24.56 37.26
CA GLY A 147 21.83 23.10 37.36
C GLY A 147 20.40 22.57 37.37
N TYR A 148 19.37 23.43 37.28
CA TYR A 148 17.98 23.05 37.52
C TYR A 148 17.53 21.86 36.65
N GLY A 149 17.08 20.78 37.30
CA GLY A 149 16.54 19.62 36.62
C GLY A 149 17.51 18.47 36.33
N ALA A 150 18.77 18.58 36.74
CA ALA A 150 19.77 17.50 36.55
C ALA A 150 20.50 17.15 37.86
N TRP A 151 21.56 16.34 37.76
CA TRP A 151 22.34 15.85 38.90
C TRP A 151 23.81 16.24 38.79
N GLY A 152 24.47 16.39 39.94
CA GLY A 152 25.90 16.67 40.05
C GLY A 152 26.47 16.10 41.34
N TYR A 153 27.68 16.51 41.71
CA TYR A 153 28.38 16.05 42.93
C TYR A 153 27.87 16.72 44.22
N THR A 154 26.58 17.04 44.32
CA THR A 154 25.98 17.66 45.51
C THR A 154 24.54 17.20 45.74
N SER A 155 24.12 17.28 47.00
CA SER A 155 22.73 17.13 47.44
C SER A 155 22.22 18.34 48.22
N ASP A 156 23.08 19.35 48.41
CA ASP A 156 22.79 20.61 49.10
C ASP A 156 22.72 21.73 48.05
N TRP A 157 21.50 22.06 47.64
CA TRP A 157 21.26 23.06 46.58
C TRP A 157 21.05 24.49 47.14
N ASP A 158 21.09 24.66 48.47
CA ASP A 158 20.86 25.94 49.16
C ASP A 158 22.18 26.51 49.72
N HIS A 159 22.93 27.30 48.93
CA HIS A 159 24.19 27.88 49.38
C HIS A 159 24.17 29.42 49.62
N ASP A 160 24.36 29.79 50.89
CA ASP A 160 24.66 31.15 51.40
C ASP A 160 26.13 31.59 51.14
N GLY A 161 26.59 31.57 49.89
CA GLY A 161 27.64 32.52 49.44
C GLY A 161 29.11 32.09 49.42
N VAL A 162 29.46 30.79 49.33
CA VAL A 162 30.80 30.36 48.87
C VAL A 162 30.65 29.38 47.71
N ILE A 163 30.94 29.84 46.49
CA ILE A 163 30.90 29.03 45.28
C ILE A 163 32.22 28.24 45.20
N ASP A 164 32.20 26.98 45.61
CA ASP A 164 33.14 26.00 45.07
C ASP A 164 32.47 25.32 43.87
N TRP A 165 33.06 25.48 42.69
CA TRP A 165 32.46 25.16 41.40
C TRP A 165 32.37 23.66 41.11
N PHE A 166 33.03 22.82 41.91
CA PHE A 166 32.89 21.37 41.85
C PHE A 166 31.71 20.85 42.68
N ASP A 167 31.09 21.70 43.52
CA ASP A 167 30.17 21.28 44.59
C ASP A 167 28.76 21.85 44.42
N THR A 168 28.46 22.53 43.29
CA THR A 168 27.27 23.40 43.19
C THR A 168 26.54 23.40 41.85
N SER A 169 26.91 22.55 40.89
CA SER A 169 26.20 22.48 39.60
C SER A 169 25.97 21.05 39.16
N SER A 170 24.87 20.84 38.46
CA SER A 170 24.65 19.61 37.69
C SER A 170 25.71 19.44 36.61
N ASP A 171 26.02 18.20 36.27
CA ASP A 171 26.96 17.86 35.22
C ASP A 171 26.52 16.63 34.40
N ASN A 172 27.01 16.53 33.17
CA ASN A 172 26.65 15.43 32.27
C ASN A 172 27.20 14.08 32.75
N SER A 173 28.28 14.04 33.54
CA SER A 173 28.92 12.81 34.00
C SER A 173 28.11 12.07 35.07
N VAL A 174 27.54 12.78 36.04
CA VAL A 174 26.67 12.21 37.08
C VAL A 174 25.27 11.98 36.52
N THR A 175 24.78 12.92 35.70
CA THR A 175 23.45 12.84 35.09
C THR A 175 23.28 11.54 34.29
N GLN A 176 24.28 11.12 33.50
CA GLN A 176 24.17 9.87 32.73
C GLN A 176 24.01 8.61 33.59
N PHE A 177 24.67 8.54 34.75
CA PHE A 177 24.58 7.34 35.59
C PHE A 177 23.29 7.31 36.40
N ASN A 178 22.78 8.47 36.80
CA ASN A 178 21.47 8.56 37.41
C ASN A 178 20.35 8.27 36.42
N THR A 179 20.44 8.73 35.17
CA THR A 179 19.47 8.39 34.12
C THR A 179 19.51 6.88 33.81
N LEU A 180 20.70 6.28 33.64
CA LEU A 180 20.87 4.84 33.45
C LEU A 180 20.36 4.01 34.64
N GLY A 181 20.63 4.44 35.86
CA GLY A 181 20.17 3.78 37.09
C GLY A 181 18.65 3.82 37.21
N LEU A 182 18.04 5.00 37.06
CA LEU A 182 16.57 5.15 37.08
C LEU A 182 15.90 4.35 35.96
N HIS A 183 16.44 4.42 34.74
CA HIS A 183 15.95 3.62 33.61
C HIS A 183 16.06 2.11 33.86
N SER A 184 17.11 1.67 34.57
CA SER A 184 17.24 0.28 35.01
C SER A 184 16.20 -0.10 36.06
N ALA A 185 15.89 0.80 37.02
CA ALA A 185 14.83 0.57 38.01
C ALA A 185 13.44 0.45 37.36
N GLU A 186 13.16 1.18 36.27
CA GLU A 186 11.90 1.07 35.53
C GLU A 186 11.68 -0.34 34.95
N LYS A 187 12.75 -1.07 34.62
CA LYS A 187 12.67 -2.50 34.22
C LYS A 187 12.10 -3.40 35.32
N TRP A 188 12.20 -2.96 36.58
CA TRP A 188 11.62 -3.63 37.76
C TRP A 188 10.31 -2.95 38.22
N GLY A 189 9.68 -2.14 37.36
CA GLY A 189 8.38 -1.54 37.61
C GLY A 189 8.40 -0.30 38.51
N TYR A 190 9.58 0.24 38.85
CA TYR A 190 9.65 1.60 39.40
C TYR A 190 9.11 2.59 38.36
N THR A 191 8.48 3.69 38.78
CA THR A 191 7.93 4.68 37.86
C THR A 191 8.58 6.03 38.14
N VAL A 192 9.42 6.49 37.22
CA VAL A 192 9.95 7.84 37.28
C VAL A 192 8.88 8.82 36.79
N PRO A 193 8.56 9.90 37.53
CA PRO A 193 7.60 10.88 37.05
C PRO A 193 8.13 11.55 35.78
N SER A 194 7.30 11.66 34.73
CA SER A 194 7.69 12.26 33.44
C SER A 194 8.18 13.71 33.56
N SER A 195 7.78 14.43 34.61
CA SER A 195 8.32 15.75 34.94
C SER A 195 9.82 15.72 35.21
N ASN A 196 10.33 14.68 35.86
CA ASN A 196 11.76 14.53 36.18
C ASN A 196 12.57 14.30 34.90
N TRP A 197 12.05 13.50 33.98
CA TRP A 197 12.65 13.32 32.65
C TRP A 197 12.62 14.62 31.83
N THR A 198 11.49 15.32 31.82
CA THR A 198 11.37 16.62 31.13
C THR A 198 12.39 17.63 31.66
N LEU A 199 12.58 17.69 32.97
CA LEU A 199 13.57 18.57 33.60
C LEU A 199 15.01 18.20 33.23
N CYS A 200 15.34 16.90 33.26
CA CYS A 200 16.64 16.40 32.84
C CYS A 200 16.93 16.74 31.37
N ALA A 201 16.00 16.41 30.46
CA ALA A 201 16.16 16.68 29.03
C ALA A 201 16.34 18.17 28.76
N ASN A 202 15.51 19.03 29.38
CA ASN A 202 15.64 20.48 29.24
C ASN A 202 17.01 20.98 29.66
N TRP A 203 17.53 20.52 30.80
CA TRP A 203 18.85 20.90 31.27
C TRP A 203 19.95 20.42 30.32
N VAL A 204 19.95 19.14 29.94
CA VAL A 204 20.99 18.58 29.05
C VAL A 204 21.00 19.28 27.70
N MET A 205 19.83 19.44 27.05
CA MET A 205 19.71 20.19 25.78
C MET A 205 20.23 21.62 25.93
N SER A 206 20.01 22.23 27.09
CA SER A 206 20.52 23.56 27.37
C SER A 206 22.06 23.58 27.30
N THR A 207 22.75 22.57 27.86
CA THR A 207 24.24 22.50 27.83
C THR A 207 24.88 22.26 26.46
N GLN A 208 24.09 22.05 25.40
CA GLN A 208 24.61 21.79 24.06
C GLN A 208 25.32 23.02 23.49
N ASN A 209 26.51 22.81 22.94
CA ASN A 209 27.24 23.87 22.27
C ASN A 209 26.56 24.21 20.93
N ALA A 210 26.02 25.42 20.83
CA ALA A 210 25.27 25.87 19.66
C ALA A 210 26.11 26.02 18.38
N THR A 211 27.45 25.96 18.46
CA THR A 211 28.34 26.12 17.30
C THR A 211 28.71 24.80 16.66
N ASP A 212 28.98 23.77 17.46
CA ASP A 212 29.47 22.48 16.97
C ASP A 212 28.50 21.31 17.21
N GLY A 213 27.46 21.48 18.04
CA GLY A 213 26.48 20.44 18.33
C GLY A 213 26.89 19.44 19.41
N GLY A 214 28.14 19.49 19.88
CA GLY A 214 28.64 18.63 20.95
C GLY A 214 28.27 19.14 22.34
N PHE A 215 28.70 18.40 23.37
CA PHE A 215 28.46 18.75 24.76
C PHE A 215 29.76 18.78 25.57
N ASP A 216 29.74 19.55 26.65
CA ASP A 216 30.80 19.62 27.65
C ASP A 216 30.29 19.17 29.02
N TYR A 217 31.05 19.45 30.08
CA TYR A 217 30.72 19.02 31.44
C TYR A 217 29.43 19.67 32.00
N GLY A 218 28.85 20.67 31.36
CA GLY A 218 27.76 21.53 31.85
C GLY A 218 28.15 23.01 31.96
N ARG A 219 29.21 23.43 31.25
CA ARG A 219 29.84 24.75 31.30
C ARG A 219 29.77 25.43 29.94
N TRP A 220 28.71 26.20 29.71
CA TRP A 220 28.33 27.07 28.59
C TRP A 220 29.37 27.75 27.66
N ASP A 221 30.68 27.65 27.92
CA ASP A 221 31.77 28.22 27.12
C ASP A 221 32.98 27.26 26.97
N SER A 222 32.85 25.97 27.32
CA SER A 222 33.94 25.00 27.18
C SER A 222 33.88 24.32 25.80
N PRO A 223 35.01 23.90 25.22
CA PRO A 223 34.99 23.05 24.04
C PRO A 223 34.26 21.73 24.32
N SER A 224 33.43 21.30 23.37
CA SER A 224 32.78 19.99 23.39
C SER A 224 33.81 18.85 23.37
N TYR A 225 33.52 17.73 24.03
CA TYR A 225 34.43 16.58 24.04
C TYR A 225 33.70 15.24 24.21
N GLY A 226 34.36 14.15 23.78
CA GLY A 226 33.75 12.84 23.51
C GLY A 226 32.93 12.28 24.67
N SER A 227 33.54 12.13 25.85
CA SER A 227 32.86 11.57 27.03
C SER A 227 31.61 12.34 27.43
N MET A 228 31.59 13.68 27.34
CA MET A 228 30.40 14.45 27.72
C MET A 228 29.34 14.49 26.64
N THR A 229 29.73 14.52 25.37
CA THR A 229 28.77 14.31 24.27
C THR A 229 28.07 12.95 24.44
N ALA A 230 28.82 11.87 24.71
CA ALA A 230 28.24 10.56 24.93
C ALA A 230 27.31 10.53 26.17
N ALA A 231 27.73 11.13 27.28
CA ALA A 231 26.95 11.21 28.51
C ALA A 231 25.62 11.98 28.33
N ALA A 232 25.67 13.10 27.59
CA ALA A 232 24.50 13.89 27.24
C ALA A 232 23.55 13.09 26.34
N LEU A 233 24.07 12.40 25.33
CA LEU A 233 23.28 11.53 24.44
C LEU A 233 22.54 10.43 25.21
N ILE A 234 23.21 9.71 26.12
CA ILE A 234 22.56 8.73 27.02
C ILE A 234 21.37 9.37 27.75
N SER A 235 21.61 10.53 28.36
CA SER A 235 20.61 11.21 29.17
C SER A 235 19.43 11.70 28.34
N LEU A 236 19.67 12.19 27.11
CA LEU A 236 18.62 12.64 26.19
C LEU A 236 17.83 11.46 25.60
N LEU A 237 18.49 10.38 25.17
CA LEU A 237 17.84 9.19 24.63
C LEU A 237 16.85 8.60 25.64
N ILE A 238 17.25 8.51 26.91
CA ILE A 238 16.39 8.01 27.99
C ILE A 238 15.28 9.02 28.33
N ALA A 239 15.62 10.29 28.52
CA ALA A 239 14.67 11.27 29.04
C ALA A 239 13.63 11.74 28.02
N LEU A 240 13.95 11.71 26.73
CA LEU A 240 13.04 12.13 25.65
C LEU A 240 12.28 10.96 25.02
N ASP A 241 12.87 9.76 25.01
CA ASP A 241 12.33 8.59 24.27
C ASP A 241 12.00 8.93 22.81
N ASP A 242 12.82 9.80 22.21
CA ASP A 242 12.70 10.29 20.83
C ASP A 242 14.09 10.50 20.23
N PRO A 243 14.68 9.47 19.56
CA PRO A 243 16.01 9.57 18.97
C PRO A 243 16.09 10.58 17.81
N THR A 244 14.94 11.06 17.28
CA THR A 244 14.88 12.04 16.19
C THR A 244 15.01 13.49 16.65
N ASN A 245 15.06 13.72 17.97
CA ASN A 245 15.22 15.05 18.53
C ASN A 245 16.51 15.72 18.00
N GLN A 246 16.39 16.99 17.56
CA GLN A 246 17.51 17.69 16.91
C GLN A 246 18.76 17.79 17.79
N SER A 247 18.63 17.89 19.12
CA SER A 247 19.81 17.90 20.00
C SER A 247 20.54 16.56 20.02
N ILE A 248 19.81 15.44 19.89
CA ILE A 248 20.40 14.10 19.77
C ILE A 248 21.10 13.97 18.41
N VAL A 249 20.42 14.37 17.32
CA VAL A 249 20.99 14.38 15.95
C VAL A 249 22.29 15.17 15.91
N ASN A 250 22.27 16.42 16.40
CA ASN A 250 23.47 17.28 16.45
C ASN A 250 24.62 16.66 17.28
N GLY A 251 24.28 15.97 18.38
CA GLY A 251 25.28 15.31 19.22
C GLY A 251 25.92 14.12 18.52
N PHE A 252 25.15 13.32 17.78
CA PHE A 252 25.68 12.23 16.97
C PHE A 252 26.46 12.74 15.75
N ASP A 253 26.03 13.82 15.10
CA ASP A 253 26.79 14.48 14.03
C ASP A 253 28.16 14.94 14.55
N TRP A 254 28.19 15.62 15.70
CA TRP A 254 29.44 16.00 16.35
C TRP A 254 30.31 14.78 16.68
N MET A 255 29.71 13.70 17.19
CA MET A 255 30.42 12.46 17.49
C MET A 255 31.02 11.83 16.23
N CYS A 256 30.28 11.83 15.12
CA CYS A 256 30.71 11.31 13.82
C CYS A 256 31.88 12.12 13.25
N ASP A 257 31.78 13.45 13.25
CA ASP A 257 32.83 14.36 12.77
C ASP A 257 34.13 14.27 13.59
N ASN A 258 34.01 13.85 14.86
CA ASN A 258 35.13 13.76 15.80
C ASN A 258 35.47 12.32 16.20
N TRP A 259 34.92 11.29 15.54
CA TRP A 259 35.03 9.92 16.04
C TRP A 259 36.48 9.45 16.19
N ASN A 260 36.81 8.90 17.36
CA ASN A 260 38.15 8.35 17.59
C ASN A 260 38.18 7.32 18.72
N VAL A 261 38.43 6.07 18.38
CA VAL A 261 38.48 4.98 19.35
C VAL A 261 39.72 5.03 20.25
N THR A 262 40.78 5.74 19.87
CA THR A 262 42.07 5.74 20.61
C THR A 262 42.19 6.84 21.68
N LYS A 263 41.20 7.73 21.81
CA LYS A 263 41.26 8.88 22.72
C LYS A 263 39.89 9.48 23.02
N ASN A 264 39.75 10.10 24.19
CA ASN A 264 38.64 11.00 24.54
C ASN A 264 38.81 12.32 23.76
N ILE A 265 38.24 12.38 22.56
CA ILE A 265 38.47 13.48 21.62
C ILE A 265 37.96 14.83 22.17
N GLY A 266 38.67 15.92 21.87
CA GLY A 266 38.33 17.28 22.33
C GLY A 266 38.75 17.58 23.77
N TYR A 267 39.09 16.57 24.58
CA TYR A 267 39.46 16.77 25.97
C TYR A 267 40.87 17.39 26.14
N GLY A 268 40.93 18.55 26.80
CA GLY A 268 42.14 19.37 26.97
C GLY A 268 42.74 19.34 28.39
N GLY A 269 42.50 18.29 29.17
CA GLY A 269 42.98 18.15 30.55
C GLY A 269 44.52 18.10 30.69
N ARG A 270 44.98 17.92 31.93
CA ARG A 270 46.41 18.01 32.30
C ARG A 270 47.30 17.02 31.53
N TRP A 271 46.74 15.91 31.11
CA TRP A 271 47.35 14.80 30.38
C TRP A 271 46.76 14.61 28.99
N GLY A 272 45.97 15.58 28.50
CA GLY A 272 45.41 15.61 27.15
C GLY A 272 44.32 14.56 26.91
N THR A 273 44.12 14.17 25.65
CA THR A 273 42.99 13.34 25.19
C THR A 273 43.03 11.88 25.66
N GLN A 274 44.03 11.47 26.43
CA GLN A 274 44.16 10.10 26.98
C GLN A 274 43.49 9.96 28.36
N GLU A 275 43.02 11.06 28.95
CA GLU A 275 42.24 11.02 30.19
C GLU A 275 40.82 10.52 29.95
N TRP A 276 40.33 9.63 30.83
CA TRP A 276 38.94 9.12 30.83
C TRP A 276 38.56 8.39 29.54
N HIS A 277 39.51 7.67 28.95
CA HIS A 277 39.37 7.08 27.63
C HIS A 277 38.38 5.91 27.64
N TYR A 278 38.54 4.93 28.53
CA TYR A 278 37.63 3.78 28.59
C TYR A 278 36.23 4.17 29.05
N TYR A 279 36.15 5.13 29.98
CA TYR A 279 34.89 5.80 30.35
C TYR A 279 34.18 6.42 29.15
N PHE A 280 34.93 7.13 28.28
CA PHE A 280 34.37 7.66 27.02
C PHE A 280 33.87 6.53 26.12
N LEU A 281 34.68 5.49 25.87
CA LEU A 281 34.27 4.39 24.99
C LEU A 281 33.02 3.67 25.54
N TYR A 282 32.95 3.44 26.85
CA TYR A 282 31.78 2.86 27.49
C TYR A 282 30.54 3.75 27.31
N SER A 283 30.67 5.04 27.58
CA SER A 283 29.56 6.00 27.42
C SER A 283 29.11 6.08 25.97
N ALA A 284 30.05 6.10 25.01
CA ALA A 284 29.74 6.15 23.58
C ALA A 284 29.03 4.87 23.13
N MET A 285 29.55 3.70 23.52
CA MET A 285 28.89 2.41 23.28
C MET A 285 27.46 2.45 23.82
N LYS A 286 27.24 2.87 25.06
CA LYS A 286 25.88 2.95 25.63
C LYS A 286 24.97 3.93 24.90
N ALA A 287 25.47 5.07 24.42
CA ALA A 287 24.70 5.97 23.58
C ALA A 287 24.28 5.29 22.26
N PHE A 288 25.18 4.56 21.61
CA PHE A 288 24.87 3.81 20.39
C PHE A 288 23.87 2.67 20.63
N GLU A 289 23.99 1.95 21.76
CA GLU A 289 23.01 0.93 22.15
C GLU A 289 21.62 1.50 22.37
N LEU A 290 21.51 2.61 23.10
CA LEU A 290 20.24 3.26 23.38
C LEU A 290 19.59 3.85 22.12
N ALA A 291 20.39 4.20 21.11
CA ALA A 291 19.90 4.67 19.82
C ALA A 291 19.66 3.54 18.79
N ASP A 292 19.91 2.27 19.16
CA ASP A 292 19.93 1.10 18.27
C ASP A 292 20.78 1.31 16.99
N MET A 293 21.91 1.99 17.14
CA MET A 293 22.79 2.36 16.02
C MET A 293 23.93 1.35 15.85
N ALA A 294 23.88 0.55 14.78
CA ALA A 294 24.98 -0.35 14.43
C ALA A 294 26.16 0.38 13.75
N THR A 295 25.89 1.49 13.07
CA THR A 295 26.90 2.35 12.44
C THR A 295 26.72 3.80 12.90
N LEU A 296 27.83 4.56 12.91
CA LEU A 296 27.85 5.99 13.18
C LEU A 296 28.07 6.70 11.84
N SER A 297 27.04 7.36 11.33
CA SER A 297 27.05 7.95 10.00
C SER A 297 26.53 9.38 9.97
N ASN A 298 27.06 10.17 9.04
CA ASN A 298 26.50 11.44 8.59
C ASN A 298 26.48 11.50 7.05
N GLU A 299 26.17 12.66 6.45
CA GLU A 299 26.10 12.80 4.97
C GLU A 299 27.42 12.46 4.24
N THR A 300 28.55 12.39 4.95
CA THR A 300 29.89 12.33 4.34
C THR A 300 30.72 11.11 4.74
N VAL A 301 30.46 10.52 5.91
CA VAL A 301 31.23 9.40 6.44
C VAL A 301 30.30 8.45 7.19
N GLU A 302 30.63 7.17 7.16
CA GLU A 302 30.02 6.12 7.95
C GLU A 302 31.13 5.28 8.60
N TYR A 303 30.97 4.96 9.88
CA TYR A 303 31.87 4.12 10.66
C TYR A 303 31.08 2.94 11.25
N ASP A 304 31.59 1.72 11.11
CA ASP A 304 31.23 0.63 12.03
C ASP A 304 32.05 0.85 13.31
N TRP A 305 31.46 1.60 14.24
CA TRP A 305 32.11 2.01 15.48
C TRP A 305 32.57 0.83 16.35
N TYR A 306 32.13 -0.41 16.06
CA TYR A 306 32.53 -1.60 16.79
C TYR A 306 33.54 -2.48 16.04
N TRP A 307 33.29 -2.80 14.77
CA TRP A 307 34.06 -3.83 14.05
C TRP A 307 35.09 -3.31 13.05
N ASP A 308 35.09 -2.03 12.66
CA ASP A 308 36.01 -1.54 11.63
C ASP A 308 37.48 -1.89 11.97
N ASP A 309 38.25 -2.35 10.98
CA ASP A 309 39.70 -2.55 11.15
C ASP A 309 40.48 -1.25 10.89
N GLU A 310 39.96 -0.34 10.05
CA GLU A 310 40.57 0.97 9.76
C GLU A 310 39.52 2.07 9.43
N PRO A 311 39.45 3.19 10.19
CA PRO A 311 40.09 3.39 11.49
C PRO A 311 39.45 2.47 12.55
N TYR A 312 40.26 1.82 13.39
CA TYR A 312 39.82 0.85 14.41
C TYR A 312 38.44 1.15 15.02
N GLY A 313 37.53 0.19 14.93
CA GLY A 313 36.34 0.05 15.76
C GLY A 313 36.72 -0.38 17.18
N MET A 314 35.78 -0.24 18.12
CA MET A 314 36.05 -0.52 19.54
C MET A 314 36.52 -1.96 19.80
N ALA A 315 35.92 -2.96 19.15
CA ALA A 315 36.29 -4.35 19.39
C ALA A 315 37.70 -4.65 18.90
N ASP A 316 38.02 -4.18 17.69
CA ASP A 316 39.34 -4.34 17.11
C ASP A 316 40.40 -3.67 17.99
N TYR A 317 40.15 -2.42 18.40
CA TYR A 317 41.03 -1.69 19.30
C TYR A 317 41.24 -2.44 20.62
N LEU A 318 40.18 -2.86 21.30
CA LEU A 318 40.26 -3.47 22.62
C LEU A 318 40.98 -4.83 22.59
N VAL A 319 40.65 -5.71 21.65
CA VAL A 319 41.31 -7.01 21.49
C VAL A 319 42.80 -6.80 21.21
N ASN A 320 43.17 -5.87 20.32
CA ASN A 320 44.57 -5.62 19.97
C ASN A 320 45.37 -4.87 21.05
N HIS A 321 44.71 -4.31 22.08
CA HIS A 321 45.34 -3.54 23.16
C HIS A 321 45.18 -4.21 24.54
N GLN A 322 44.69 -5.44 24.62
CA GLN A 322 44.64 -6.19 25.87
C GLN A 322 46.06 -6.49 26.38
N ILE A 323 46.31 -6.21 27.66
CA ILE A 323 47.57 -6.52 28.33
C ILE A 323 47.47 -7.92 28.93
N HIS A 324 48.23 -8.87 28.40
CA HIS A 324 48.23 -10.25 28.90
C HIS A 324 49.28 -10.46 30.00
N ASP A 325 48.83 -10.77 31.21
CA ASP A 325 49.68 -11.23 32.31
C ASP A 325 50.06 -12.72 32.12
N SER A 326 49.22 -13.46 31.41
CA SER A 326 49.48 -14.83 30.94
C SER A 326 48.58 -15.15 29.72
N PRO A 327 48.74 -16.31 29.05
CA PRO A 327 47.95 -16.65 27.84
C PRO A 327 46.43 -16.74 28.03
N THR A 328 45.93 -16.75 29.27
CA THR A 328 44.49 -16.83 29.57
C THR A 328 44.07 -15.80 30.64
N VAL A 329 44.83 -14.71 30.76
CA VAL A 329 44.65 -13.69 31.80
C VAL A 329 45.08 -12.36 31.20
N GLY A 330 44.12 -11.45 31.01
CA GLY A 330 44.34 -10.17 30.34
C GLY A 330 43.57 -9.04 31.00
N HIS A 331 44.05 -7.80 30.84
CA HIS A 331 43.41 -6.62 31.40
C HIS A 331 43.63 -5.39 30.52
N TRP A 332 42.91 -4.31 30.84
CA TRP A 332 43.09 -3.01 30.21
C TRP A 332 43.41 -1.96 31.26
N THR A 333 44.22 -0.98 30.90
CA THR A 333 44.57 0.13 31.78
C THR A 333 44.75 1.41 30.98
N SER A 334 44.32 2.54 31.53
CA SER A 334 44.75 3.85 31.06
C SER A 334 46.14 4.19 31.58
N SER A 335 46.90 4.96 30.79
CA SER A 335 48.25 5.37 31.14
C SER A 335 48.31 6.61 32.04
N VAL A 336 47.18 7.28 32.33
CA VAL A 336 47.23 8.60 32.97
C VAL A 336 46.16 8.97 34.01
N THR A 337 44.90 8.50 33.97
CA THR A 337 43.88 9.00 34.95
C THR A 337 42.62 8.17 35.20
N ASP A 338 42.41 6.99 34.63
CA ASP A 338 41.20 6.21 34.97
C ASP A 338 41.22 5.79 36.45
N TRP A 339 40.04 5.70 37.09
CA TRP A 339 39.92 5.51 38.55
C TRP A 339 40.69 4.29 39.06
N SER A 340 40.61 3.16 38.37
CA SER A 340 41.31 1.93 38.69
C SER A 340 41.47 1.05 37.44
N THR A 341 42.48 0.16 37.45
CA THR A 341 42.67 -0.83 36.37
C THR A 341 41.51 -1.83 36.32
N GLU A 342 40.90 -2.12 37.47
CA GLU A 342 39.73 -2.95 37.61
C GLU A 342 38.51 -2.34 36.90
N MET A 343 38.25 -1.05 37.09
CA MET A 343 37.16 -0.35 36.41
C MET A 343 37.40 -0.31 34.91
N THR A 344 38.60 0.06 34.46
CA THR A 344 38.97 0.07 33.05
C THR A 344 38.78 -1.29 32.38
N THR A 345 39.18 -2.37 33.07
CA THR A 345 39.02 -3.73 32.58
C THR A 345 37.55 -4.12 32.48
N ALA A 346 36.73 -3.75 33.47
CA ALA A 346 35.30 -3.98 33.44
C ALA A 346 34.61 -3.20 32.30
N GLU A 347 34.94 -1.92 32.10
CA GLU A 347 34.43 -1.10 30.99
C GLU A 347 34.78 -1.71 29.63
N ALA A 348 36.02 -2.17 29.43
CA ALA A 348 36.44 -2.85 28.22
C ALA A 348 35.64 -4.13 27.94
N ILE A 349 35.44 -4.97 28.96
CA ILE A 349 34.61 -6.17 28.84
C ILE A 349 33.17 -5.79 28.46
N LEU A 350 32.59 -4.78 29.12
CA LEU A 350 31.21 -4.36 28.86
C LEU A 350 31.03 -3.80 27.44
N ILE A 351 32.05 -3.14 26.88
CA ILE A 351 32.06 -2.73 25.47
C ILE A 351 32.05 -3.96 24.56
N LEU A 352 32.91 -4.95 24.82
CA LEU A 352 32.96 -6.20 24.06
C LEU A 352 31.68 -7.05 24.19
N GLN A 353 30.93 -6.88 25.28
CA GLN A 353 29.65 -7.52 25.54
C GLN A 353 28.44 -6.76 24.97
N LYS A 354 28.65 -5.83 24.03
CA LYS A 354 27.54 -5.04 23.46
C LYS A 354 26.37 -5.91 22.95
N THR A 355 25.20 -5.30 22.90
CA THR A 355 23.90 -5.94 22.72
C THR A 355 23.23 -5.61 21.39
N ILE A 356 23.94 -4.94 20.48
CA ILE A 356 23.43 -4.58 19.16
C ILE A 356 24.31 -5.10 18.04
N PHE A 357 23.65 -5.68 17.04
CA PHE A 357 24.27 -6.20 15.83
C PHE A 357 23.37 -5.94 14.61
N PRO A 358 23.94 -5.82 13.40
CA PRO A 358 23.17 -5.50 12.21
C PRO A 358 22.21 -6.64 11.87
N VAL A 359 20.93 -6.33 11.88
CA VAL A 359 19.82 -7.21 11.50
C VAL A 359 18.87 -6.38 10.67
N ASP A 360 18.49 -6.88 9.50
CA ASP A 360 17.62 -6.17 8.57
C ASP A 360 16.53 -7.09 8.02
N VAL A 361 15.38 -6.51 7.73
CA VAL A 361 14.27 -7.17 7.05
C VAL A 361 13.56 -6.14 6.17
N ASP A 362 13.29 -6.52 4.92
CA ASP A 362 12.64 -5.68 3.92
C ASP A 362 11.59 -6.51 3.20
N VAL A 363 10.34 -6.04 3.22
CA VAL A 363 9.21 -6.65 2.56
C VAL A 363 8.96 -5.90 1.26
N ASP A 364 9.02 -6.60 0.15
CA ASP A 364 8.70 -6.04 -1.17
C ASP A 364 7.49 -6.79 -1.75
N VAL A 365 6.39 -6.06 -1.96
CA VAL A 365 5.25 -6.52 -2.73
C VAL A 365 5.00 -5.59 -3.92
N PRO A 366 4.89 -6.13 -5.14
CA PRO A 366 4.76 -5.29 -6.32
C PRO A 366 3.36 -4.67 -6.42
N ASP A 367 3.28 -3.50 -7.03
CA ASP A 367 2.03 -2.97 -7.55
C ASP A 367 1.42 -3.94 -8.58
N MET A 368 0.12 -4.20 -8.48
CA MET A 368 -0.59 -5.04 -9.46
C MET A 368 -1.26 -4.20 -10.54
N ALA A 369 -1.02 -4.56 -11.80
CA ALA A 369 -1.84 -4.11 -12.92
C ALA A 369 -3.13 -4.93 -13.02
N CYS A 370 -4.17 -4.35 -13.63
CA CYS A 370 -5.46 -5.04 -13.85
C CYS A 370 -5.37 -6.34 -14.67
N SER A 371 -4.30 -6.50 -15.45
CA SER A 371 -4.04 -7.72 -16.23
C SER A 371 -3.33 -8.82 -15.43
N ASP A 372 -2.81 -8.48 -14.24
CA ASP A 372 -2.01 -9.40 -13.45
C ASP A 372 -2.93 -10.41 -12.78
N THR A 373 -2.60 -11.68 -12.96
CA THR A 373 -3.37 -12.79 -12.37
C THR A 373 -2.87 -13.17 -10.98
N GLY A 374 -1.74 -12.60 -10.55
CA GLY A 374 -1.11 -12.90 -9.28
C GLY A 374 0.14 -12.04 -9.08
N TYR A 375 0.74 -12.14 -7.91
CA TYR A 375 1.93 -11.38 -7.53
C TYR A 375 2.86 -12.22 -6.66
N THR A 376 4.10 -11.75 -6.51
CA THR A 376 5.10 -12.42 -5.69
C THR A 376 5.45 -11.53 -4.51
N VAL A 377 5.38 -12.10 -3.32
CA VAL A 377 5.87 -11.48 -2.09
C VAL A 377 7.33 -11.89 -1.91
N THR A 378 8.21 -10.91 -1.79
CA THR A 378 9.61 -11.11 -1.42
C THR A 378 9.87 -10.52 -0.06
N VAL A 379 10.64 -11.24 0.75
CA VAL A 379 11.15 -10.72 2.03
C VAL A 379 12.65 -10.96 2.04
N ASP A 380 13.42 -9.90 1.88
CA ASP A 380 14.87 -9.92 2.05
C ASP A 380 15.19 -9.75 3.53
N TYR A 381 16.14 -10.53 4.03
CA TYR A 381 16.54 -10.47 5.43
C TYR A 381 18.02 -10.79 5.62
N SER A 382 18.64 -10.11 6.57
CA SER A 382 20.07 -10.26 6.83
C SER A 382 20.40 -10.26 8.32
N VAL A 383 21.46 -10.99 8.65
CA VAL A 383 22.12 -10.96 9.96
C VAL A 383 23.60 -10.93 9.73
N GLU A 384 24.26 -9.83 10.02
CA GLU A 384 25.69 -9.69 9.78
C GLU A 384 26.51 -10.00 11.03
N ARG A 385 27.68 -10.62 10.82
CA ARG A 385 28.75 -10.82 11.83
C ARG A 385 28.41 -11.74 13.01
N TYR A 386 27.14 -12.03 13.26
CA TYR A 386 26.68 -12.93 14.32
C TYR A 386 26.04 -14.18 13.74
N THR A 387 26.30 -15.30 14.41
CA THR A 387 25.51 -16.52 14.22
C THR A 387 24.33 -16.47 15.17
N VAL A 388 23.12 -16.62 14.63
CA VAL A 388 21.88 -16.49 15.41
C VAL A 388 20.94 -17.68 15.21
N ASN A 389 20.05 -17.85 16.19
CA ASN A 389 18.88 -18.72 16.08
C ASN A 389 17.62 -17.87 16.20
N GLY A 390 16.54 -18.22 15.51
CA GLY A 390 15.34 -17.39 15.56
C GLY A 390 14.31 -17.74 14.50
N THR A 391 13.44 -16.78 14.21
CA THR A 391 12.37 -16.92 13.22
C THR A 391 12.14 -15.64 12.44
N LEU A 392 11.91 -15.78 11.14
CA LEU A 392 11.23 -14.77 10.33
C LEU A 392 9.75 -15.15 10.25
N THR A 393 8.88 -14.34 10.87
CA THR A 393 7.43 -14.54 10.84
C THR A 393 6.80 -13.58 9.84
N ILE A 394 6.04 -14.10 8.90
CA ILE A 394 5.36 -13.29 7.87
C ILE A 394 3.86 -13.38 8.12
N THR A 395 3.21 -12.23 8.14
CA THR A 395 1.76 -12.11 8.29
C THR A 395 1.17 -11.37 7.12
N LYS A 396 -0.06 -11.72 6.76
CA LYS A 396 -0.88 -11.06 5.75
C LYS A 396 -2.19 -10.65 6.41
N ASP A 397 -2.52 -9.37 6.37
CA ASP A 397 -3.72 -8.79 6.99
C ASP A 397 -3.85 -9.15 8.48
N GLY A 398 -2.71 -9.25 9.18
CA GLY A 398 -2.63 -9.64 10.58
C GLY A 398 -2.79 -11.14 10.86
N ALA A 399 -3.04 -11.96 9.85
CA ALA A 399 -3.07 -13.42 9.96
C ALA A 399 -1.71 -14.04 9.62
N ALA A 400 -1.36 -15.16 10.25
CA ALA A 400 -0.14 -15.89 9.94
C ALA A 400 -0.12 -16.32 8.46
N PHE A 401 0.93 -15.95 7.74
CA PHE A 401 1.12 -16.28 6.34
C PHE A 401 2.19 -17.37 6.17
N ASP A 402 3.39 -17.15 6.71
CA ASP A 402 4.45 -18.17 6.74
C ASP A 402 5.44 -17.92 7.89
N THR A 403 6.34 -18.86 8.15
CA THR A 403 7.43 -18.72 9.12
C THR A 403 8.68 -19.48 8.68
N VAL A 404 9.81 -18.79 8.62
CA VAL A 404 11.14 -19.39 8.39
C VAL A 404 11.84 -19.56 9.73
N ILE A 405 12.34 -20.77 10.01
CA ILE A 405 13.16 -21.07 11.19
C ILE A 405 14.62 -20.86 10.82
N LEU A 406 15.30 -20.01 11.59
CA LEU A 406 16.72 -19.72 11.45
C LEU A 406 17.49 -20.52 12.49
N THR A 407 18.46 -21.32 12.04
CA THR A 407 19.33 -22.10 12.92
C THR A 407 20.77 -21.87 12.51
N ASN A 408 21.57 -21.34 13.44
CA ASN A 408 22.95 -20.92 13.19
C ASN A 408 23.09 -20.09 11.90
N PHE A 409 22.19 -19.11 11.73
CA PHE A 409 22.12 -18.27 10.55
C PHE A 409 23.07 -17.07 10.67
N THR A 410 23.72 -16.73 9.56
CA THR A 410 24.49 -15.50 9.35
C THR A 410 24.54 -15.23 7.85
N GLY A 411 24.57 -13.96 7.45
CA GLY A 411 24.50 -13.51 6.05
C GLY A 411 23.10 -13.06 5.63
N GLU A 412 22.89 -13.02 4.31
CA GLU A 412 21.66 -12.56 3.67
C GLU A 412 20.88 -13.73 3.07
N ALA A 413 19.55 -13.64 3.08
CA ALA A 413 18.67 -14.56 2.40
C ALA A 413 17.36 -13.89 1.98
N THR A 414 16.70 -14.48 0.98
CA THR A 414 15.41 -14.01 0.45
C THR A 414 14.38 -15.11 0.63
N TYR A 415 13.25 -14.77 1.25
CA TYR A 415 12.02 -15.55 1.18
C TYR A 415 11.21 -15.09 -0.02
N THR A 416 10.55 -16.03 -0.72
CA THR A 416 9.72 -15.71 -1.88
C THR A 416 8.48 -16.60 -1.89
N ASN A 417 7.31 -15.98 -2.09
CA ASN A 417 6.05 -16.71 -2.26
C ASN A 417 5.20 -16.08 -3.36
N THR A 418 4.87 -16.87 -4.38
CA THR A 418 4.03 -16.43 -5.50
C THR A 418 2.58 -16.85 -5.28
N LEU A 419 1.69 -15.86 -5.22
CA LEU A 419 0.25 -16.06 -5.12
C LEU A 419 -0.36 -16.02 -6.51
N ALA A 420 -0.98 -17.13 -6.92
CA ALA A 420 -1.57 -17.28 -8.24
C ALA A 420 -2.92 -16.59 -8.41
N THR A 421 -3.59 -16.21 -7.32
CA THR A 421 -4.82 -15.41 -7.24
C THR A 421 -4.94 -14.89 -5.80
N ASP A 422 -5.61 -13.75 -5.62
CA ASP A 422 -5.93 -13.22 -4.29
C ASP A 422 -7.33 -12.57 -4.27
N THR A 423 -7.85 -12.28 -3.09
CA THR A 423 -9.08 -11.49 -2.95
C THR A 423 -8.84 -10.05 -3.38
N SER A 424 -9.83 -9.40 -4.01
CA SER A 424 -9.69 -7.98 -4.30
C SER A 424 -9.70 -7.14 -3.02
N GLY A 425 -8.85 -6.10 -3.01
CA GLY A 425 -8.69 -5.16 -1.92
C GLY A 425 -7.24 -4.91 -1.56
N ALA A 426 -7.07 -4.11 -0.51
CA ALA A 426 -5.77 -3.84 0.09
C ALA A 426 -5.31 -5.04 0.91
N HIS A 427 -4.10 -5.52 0.63
CA HIS A 427 -3.43 -6.53 1.44
C HIS A 427 -2.14 -5.96 2.02
N VAL A 428 -1.97 -6.11 3.34
CA VAL A 428 -0.76 -5.65 4.04
C VAL A 428 0.04 -6.86 4.48
N TYR A 429 1.30 -6.89 4.07
CA TYR A 429 2.28 -7.86 4.51
C TYR A 429 3.16 -7.25 5.59
N ARG A 430 3.43 -8.03 6.63
CA ARG A 430 4.35 -7.66 7.70
C ARG A 430 5.29 -8.82 7.97
N ALA A 431 6.58 -8.56 7.90
CA ALA A 431 7.62 -9.50 8.30
C ALA A 431 8.23 -9.08 9.62
N VAL A 432 8.45 -10.03 10.52
CA VAL A 432 9.13 -9.83 11.81
C VAL A 432 10.27 -10.82 11.90
N LEU A 433 11.50 -10.31 11.92
CA LEU A 433 12.69 -11.09 12.15
C LEU A 433 13.06 -11.00 13.62
N ASN A 434 12.86 -12.10 14.36
CA ASN A 434 13.22 -12.23 15.76
C ASN A 434 14.37 -13.23 15.89
N VAL A 435 15.55 -12.75 16.26
CA VAL A 435 16.79 -13.53 16.30
C VAL A 435 17.51 -13.35 17.62
N THR A 436 18.14 -14.42 18.10
CA THR A 436 18.94 -14.45 19.32
C THR A 436 20.35 -14.96 18.98
N SER A 437 21.38 -14.19 19.36
CA SER A 437 22.78 -14.60 19.22
C SER A 437 23.12 -15.74 20.19
N GLU A 438 24.27 -16.39 19.99
CA GLU A 438 24.75 -17.45 20.90
C GLU A 438 24.90 -16.97 22.35
N ARG A 439 25.22 -15.69 22.55
CA ARG A 439 25.34 -15.04 23.87
C ARG A 439 23.99 -14.59 24.47
N GLY A 440 22.86 -14.91 23.83
CA GLY A 440 21.52 -14.62 24.35
C GLY A 440 20.97 -13.22 24.02
N THR A 441 21.74 -12.40 23.30
CA THR A 441 21.29 -11.09 22.82
C THR A 441 20.20 -11.27 21.77
N THR A 442 19.02 -10.70 22.00
CA THR A 442 17.87 -10.82 21.08
C THR A 442 17.63 -9.50 20.35
N ARG A 443 17.38 -9.60 19.04
CA ARG A 443 17.02 -8.50 18.13
C ARG A 443 15.69 -8.83 17.47
N ILE A 444 14.81 -7.84 17.42
CA ILE A 444 13.54 -7.92 16.70
C ILE A 444 13.49 -6.72 15.76
N VAL A 445 13.45 -6.98 14.47
CA VAL A 445 13.21 -5.96 13.43
C VAL A 445 11.98 -6.37 12.63
N GLU A 446 11.29 -5.38 12.08
CA GLU A 446 10.11 -5.61 11.28
C GLU A 446 10.01 -4.62 10.15
N ASP A 447 9.36 -5.06 9.08
CA ASP A 447 9.02 -4.21 7.96
C ASP A 447 7.63 -4.59 7.41
N THR A 448 7.00 -3.63 6.74
CA THR A 448 5.66 -3.75 6.20
C THR A 448 5.56 -3.13 4.82
N ASP A 449 4.91 -3.85 3.91
CA ASP A 449 4.54 -3.33 2.60
C ASP A 449 3.14 -3.81 2.21
N SER A 450 2.53 -3.18 1.21
CA SER A 450 1.14 -3.43 0.84
C SER A 450 0.91 -3.45 -0.66
N VAL A 451 -0.04 -4.28 -1.07
CA VAL A 451 -0.46 -4.41 -2.47
C VAL A 451 -1.96 -4.20 -2.58
N GLN A 452 -2.39 -3.55 -3.67
CA GLN A 452 -3.80 -3.44 -4.04
C GLN A 452 -4.14 -4.43 -5.14
N VAL A 453 -5.05 -5.36 -4.85
CA VAL A 453 -5.53 -6.35 -5.82
C VAL A 453 -6.86 -5.89 -6.42
N PHE A 454 -6.92 -5.77 -7.74
CA PHE A 454 -8.08 -5.21 -8.44
C PHE A 454 -8.91 -6.28 -9.14
N ASP A 455 -10.22 -6.28 -8.89
CA ASP A 455 -11.18 -6.97 -9.73
C ASP A 455 -11.63 -6.04 -10.87
N PRO A 456 -11.56 -6.45 -12.14
CA PRO A 456 -12.04 -5.64 -13.26
C PRO A 456 -13.57 -5.48 -13.24
N PRO A 457 -14.13 -4.40 -13.83
CA PRO A 457 -15.56 -4.36 -14.15
C PRO A 457 -15.92 -5.45 -15.18
N ILE A 458 -17.20 -5.82 -15.24
CA ILE A 458 -17.70 -6.84 -16.20
C ILE A 458 -18.91 -6.26 -16.91
N ALA A 459 -18.70 -5.67 -18.08
CA ALA A 459 -19.72 -4.99 -18.87
C ALA A 459 -20.62 -6.00 -19.62
N SER A 460 -21.91 -5.71 -19.69
CA SER A 460 -22.86 -6.43 -20.55
C SER A 460 -23.84 -5.47 -21.20
N VAL A 461 -24.24 -5.75 -22.44
CA VAL A 461 -25.20 -4.96 -23.23
C VAL A 461 -26.11 -5.91 -24.00
N ASP A 462 -27.40 -5.56 -24.09
CA ASP A 462 -28.44 -6.24 -24.85
C ASP A 462 -29.37 -5.15 -25.43
N LEU A 463 -29.30 -4.96 -26.74
CA LEU A 463 -30.04 -3.96 -27.49
C LEU A 463 -31.34 -4.58 -28.02
N ILE A 464 -32.45 -3.90 -27.78
CA ILE A 464 -33.79 -4.39 -28.13
C ILE A 464 -34.50 -3.34 -28.99
N LEU A 465 -34.77 -3.71 -30.23
CA LEU A 465 -35.61 -2.98 -31.19
C LEU A 465 -36.89 -3.78 -31.50
N PRO A 466 -37.98 -3.12 -31.93
CA PRO A 466 -39.10 -3.84 -32.54
C PRO A 466 -38.70 -4.44 -33.88
N GLU A 467 -39.38 -5.53 -34.26
CA GLU A 467 -39.10 -6.28 -35.49
C GLU A 467 -39.31 -5.45 -36.76
N PHE A 468 -40.29 -4.54 -36.76
CA PHE A 468 -40.58 -3.62 -37.87
C PHE A 468 -41.03 -2.25 -37.34
N GLY A 469 -40.65 -1.19 -38.06
CA GLY A 469 -41.14 0.17 -37.86
C GLY A 469 -42.21 0.56 -38.87
N GLU A 470 -43.14 1.43 -38.46
CA GLU A 470 -44.10 2.06 -39.38
C GLU A 470 -43.62 3.48 -39.70
N TYR A 471 -43.70 3.85 -40.98
CA TYR A 471 -43.23 5.14 -41.47
C TYR A 471 -43.91 6.31 -40.75
N GLY A 472 -43.12 7.22 -40.15
CA GLY A 472 -43.63 8.37 -39.40
C GLY A 472 -44.17 8.06 -38.00
N VAL A 473 -44.12 6.80 -37.55
CA VAL A 473 -44.57 6.39 -36.21
C VAL A 473 -43.37 6.23 -35.26
N PRO A 474 -43.44 6.75 -34.02
CA PRO A 474 -42.38 6.56 -33.04
C PRO A 474 -42.22 5.09 -32.62
N TYR A 475 -40.99 4.62 -32.52
CA TYR A 475 -40.62 3.31 -31.97
C TYR A 475 -39.62 3.45 -30.83
N ASN A 476 -39.62 2.47 -29.92
CA ASN A 476 -38.73 2.46 -28.75
C ASN A 476 -37.42 1.74 -29.04
N ILE A 477 -36.33 2.33 -28.59
CA ILE A 477 -35.00 1.74 -28.52
C ILE A 477 -34.76 1.45 -27.05
N THR A 478 -34.60 0.17 -26.70
CA THR A 478 -34.35 -0.25 -25.31
C THR A 478 -32.97 -0.89 -25.25
N VAL A 479 -32.17 -0.50 -24.26
CA VAL A 479 -30.87 -1.12 -24.00
C VAL A 479 -30.85 -1.60 -22.56
N ASN A 480 -30.73 -2.91 -22.37
CA ASN A 480 -30.39 -3.48 -21.07
C ASN A 480 -28.87 -3.53 -20.96
N TYR A 481 -28.32 -3.01 -19.88
CA TYR A 481 -26.88 -2.95 -19.69
C TYR A 481 -26.52 -3.20 -18.23
N GLY A 482 -25.33 -3.74 -17.99
CA GLY A 482 -24.94 -4.21 -16.66
C GLY A 482 -23.45 -4.15 -16.39
N ASN A 483 -23.13 -4.17 -15.10
CA ASN A 483 -21.80 -4.37 -14.54
C ASN A 483 -21.85 -5.43 -13.44
N ALA A 484 -21.37 -6.64 -13.74
CA ALA A 484 -21.30 -7.74 -12.77
C ALA A 484 -20.01 -7.73 -11.92
N GLY A 485 -19.07 -6.80 -12.19
CA GLY A 485 -17.80 -6.65 -11.49
C GLY A 485 -17.82 -5.53 -10.44
N THR A 486 -16.66 -4.94 -10.19
CA THR A 486 -16.49 -3.82 -9.25
C THR A 486 -17.15 -2.54 -9.77
N SER A 487 -17.58 -1.66 -8.86
CA SER A 487 -18.18 -0.38 -9.23
C SER A 487 -17.25 0.43 -10.12
N ALA A 488 -17.78 0.93 -11.23
CA ALA A 488 -17.00 1.61 -12.24
C ALA A 488 -17.72 2.86 -12.78
N ASP A 489 -16.95 3.85 -13.20
CA ASP A 489 -17.44 4.97 -13.99
C ASP A 489 -17.41 4.58 -15.46
N GLY A 490 -18.17 5.25 -16.31
CA GLY A 490 -18.18 4.88 -17.72
C GLY A 490 -19.32 5.50 -18.51
N ASN A 491 -19.46 5.05 -19.75
CA ASN A 491 -20.44 5.59 -20.67
C ASN A 491 -21.15 4.43 -21.39
N LEU A 492 -22.47 4.48 -21.46
CA LEU A 492 -23.24 3.79 -22.49
C LEU A 492 -23.41 4.75 -23.67
N THR A 493 -22.86 4.39 -24.83
CA THR A 493 -22.97 5.16 -26.07
C THR A 493 -23.87 4.43 -27.04
N ILE A 494 -24.86 5.12 -27.62
CA ILE A 494 -25.76 4.56 -28.63
C ILE A 494 -25.54 5.34 -29.91
N THR A 495 -25.33 4.63 -31.02
CA THR A 495 -25.23 5.23 -32.35
C THR A 495 -26.37 4.75 -33.24
N LYS A 496 -26.72 5.57 -34.23
CA LYS A 496 -27.66 5.27 -35.31
C LYS A 496 -26.93 5.51 -36.62
N ASP A 497 -26.80 4.48 -37.45
CA ASP A 497 -26.08 4.52 -38.73
C ASP A 497 -24.66 5.09 -38.61
N GLY A 498 -23.99 4.76 -37.50
CA GLY A 498 -22.65 5.25 -37.14
C GLY A 498 -22.60 6.70 -36.66
N ALA A 499 -23.72 7.43 -36.60
CA ALA A 499 -23.82 8.76 -35.99
C ALA A 499 -24.25 8.66 -34.52
N ALA A 500 -23.72 9.54 -33.67
CA ALA A 500 -24.10 9.56 -32.25
C ALA A 500 -25.61 9.81 -32.10
N PHE A 501 -26.30 8.89 -31.42
CA PHE A 501 -27.71 8.97 -31.10
C PHE A 501 -27.92 9.48 -29.67
N ASP A 502 -27.31 8.82 -28.68
CA ASP A 502 -27.32 9.27 -27.29
C ASP A 502 -26.11 8.75 -26.50
N THR A 503 -25.88 9.30 -25.31
CA THR A 503 -24.85 8.84 -24.39
C THR A 503 -25.28 9.03 -22.94
N VAL A 504 -25.20 7.96 -22.15
CA VAL A 504 -25.47 7.96 -20.71
C VAL A 504 -24.16 7.88 -19.95
N ALA A 505 -23.84 8.93 -19.19
CA ALA A 505 -22.71 8.90 -18.26
C ALA A 505 -23.10 8.14 -16.99
N LEU A 506 -22.22 7.24 -16.56
CA LEU A 506 -22.36 6.36 -15.42
C LEU A 506 -21.29 6.71 -14.38
N THR A 507 -21.69 6.77 -13.12
CA THR A 507 -20.78 7.03 -11.99
C THR A 507 -21.03 6.00 -10.91
N ASN A 508 -19.98 5.31 -10.46
CA ASN A 508 -20.03 4.21 -9.50
C ASN A 508 -21.09 3.15 -9.86
N PHE A 509 -21.19 2.79 -11.13
CA PHE A 509 -22.20 1.87 -11.63
C PHE A 509 -21.85 0.41 -11.32
N THR A 510 -22.83 -0.32 -10.80
CA THR A 510 -22.80 -1.76 -10.51
C THR A 510 -24.23 -2.32 -10.64
N GLY A 511 -24.37 -3.59 -10.99
CA GLY A 511 -25.68 -4.20 -11.22
C GLY A 511 -26.21 -3.95 -12.63
N GLU A 512 -27.54 -3.95 -12.80
CA GLU A 512 -28.21 -3.84 -14.10
C GLU A 512 -29.05 -2.57 -14.19
N ALA A 513 -29.17 -2.01 -15.38
CA ALA A 513 -30.03 -0.88 -15.70
C ALA A 513 -30.61 -1.00 -17.11
N THR A 514 -31.70 -0.28 -17.35
CA THR A 514 -32.35 -0.21 -18.65
C THR A 514 -32.43 1.24 -19.09
N TYR A 515 -31.97 1.50 -20.31
CA TYR A 515 -32.19 2.75 -21.02
C TYR A 515 -33.32 2.56 -22.02
N THR A 516 -34.21 3.54 -22.13
CA THR A 516 -35.26 3.56 -23.16
C THR A 516 -35.38 4.95 -23.73
N ASN A 517 -35.37 5.06 -25.06
CA ASN A 517 -35.67 6.28 -25.79
C ASN A 517 -36.52 5.97 -27.01
N SER A 518 -37.12 6.99 -27.62
CA SER A 518 -37.95 6.85 -28.81
C SER A 518 -37.29 7.53 -30.00
N SER A 519 -37.39 6.92 -31.17
CA SER A 519 -36.97 7.49 -32.45
C SER A 519 -38.15 7.47 -33.42
N THR A 520 -38.13 8.33 -34.42
CA THR A 520 -39.09 8.38 -35.52
C THR A 520 -38.29 8.41 -36.82
N ASP A 521 -38.57 7.51 -37.73
CA ASP A 521 -38.05 7.62 -39.10
C ASP A 521 -39.11 8.21 -40.04
N VAL A 522 -38.65 9.08 -40.92
CA VAL A 522 -39.42 9.80 -41.94
C VAL A 522 -38.79 9.65 -43.32
N THR A 523 -37.85 8.71 -43.48
CA THR A 523 -37.12 8.49 -44.74
C THR A 523 -37.39 7.11 -45.36
N GLY A 524 -37.85 6.13 -44.58
CA GLY A 524 -38.23 4.81 -45.09
C GLY A 524 -37.02 3.95 -45.45
N GLU A 525 -35.91 4.13 -44.72
CA GLU A 525 -34.66 3.40 -44.91
C GLU A 525 -34.40 2.47 -43.71
N GLU A 526 -33.68 1.37 -43.92
CA GLU A 526 -33.19 0.52 -42.82
C GLU A 526 -32.22 1.33 -41.94
N HIS A 527 -32.34 1.17 -40.62
CA HIS A 527 -31.46 1.81 -39.65
C HIS A 527 -30.76 0.78 -38.77
N THR A 528 -29.45 0.94 -38.57
CA THR A 528 -28.65 0.14 -37.66
C THR A 528 -28.38 0.92 -36.39
N TYR A 529 -28.68 0.33 -35.23
CA TYR A 529 -28.32 0.87 -33.93
C TYR A 529 -27.23 0.01 -33.30
N GLU A 530 -26.23 0.66 -32.73
CA GLU A 530 -25.16 0.01 -31.96
C GLU A 530 -25.13 0.63 -30.57
N ALA A 531 -25.16 -0.22 -29.53
CA ALA A 531 -24.99 0.18 -28.15
C ALA A 531 -23.62 -0.32 -27.64
N VAL A 532 -22.81 0.57 -27.09
CA VAL A 532 -21.47 0.27 -26.56
C VAL A 532 -21.38 0.77 -25.12
N LEU A 533 -21.18 -0.15 -24.17
CA LEU A 533 -20.90 0.16 -22.78
C LEU A 533 -19.41 0.03 -22.54
N THR A 534 -18.77 1.11 -22.07
CA THR A 534 -17.38 1.09 -21.61
C THR A 534 -17.34 1.50 -20.14
N LEU A 535 -16.75 0.65 -19.30
CA LEU A 535 -16.60 0.86 -17.87
C LEU A 535 -15.12 0.94 -17.49
N VAL A 536 -14.81 1.80 -16.52
CA VAL A 536 -13.48 2.00 -15.95
C VAL A 536 -13.61 2.13 -14.44
N ASN A 537 -13.00 1.22 -13.68
CA ASN A 537 -13.01 1.33 -12.22
C ASN A 537 -11.98 2.38 -11.72
N VAL A 538 -11.97 2.65 -10.42
CA VAL A 538 -11.06 3.64 -9.80
C VAL A 538 -9.58 3.35 -9.98
N ALA A 539 -9.22 2.10 -10.30
CA ALA A 539 -7.87 1.64 -10.57
C ALA A 539 -7.49 1.75 -12.07
N GLY A 540 -8.43 2.16 -12.93
CA GLY A 540 -8.23 2.24 -14.37
C GLY A 540 -8.48 0.92 -15.11
N CYS A 541 -9.01 -0.12 -14.45
CA CYS A 541 -9.36 -1.37 -15.12
C CYS A 541 -10.57 -1.15 -16.01
N THR A 542 -10.46 -1.54 -17.28
CA THR A 542 -11.49 -1.28 -18.29
C THR A 542 -12.16 -2.55 -18.78
N ASP A 543 -13.46 -2.50 -19.00
CA ASP A 543 -14.18 -3.53 -19.75
C ASP A 543 -15.21 -2.88 -20.68
N THR A 544 -15.43 -3.51 -21.85
CA THR A 544 -16.30 -2.99 -22.89
C THR A 544 -17.17 -4.10 -23.45
N ALA A 545 -18.48 -3.84 -23.55
CA ALA A 545 -19.43 -4.71 -24.22
C ALA A 545 -20.22 -3.90 -25.26
N SER A 546 -20.62 -4.56 -26.34
CA SER A 546 -21.40 -3.94 -27.41
C SER A 546 -22.44 -4.90 -27.96
N ASP A 547 -23.52 -4.34 -28.47
CA ASP A 547 -24.57 -5.06 -29.18
C ASP A 547 -25.12 -4.21 -30.33
N GLU A 548 -25.53 -4.85 -31.43
CA GLU A 548 -25.96 -4.18 -32.66
C GLU A 548 -27.24 -4.82 -33.19
N GLU A 549 -28.24 -4.00 -33.50
CA GLU A 549 -29.54 -4.44 -34.04
C GLU A 549 -29.99 -3.52 -35.17
N THR A 550 -30.74 -4.07 -36.11
CA THR A 550 -31.30 -3.33 -37.26
C THR A 550 -32.82 -3.30 -37.23
N ILE A 551 -33.39 -2.20 -37.72
CA ILE A 551 -34.83 -2.03 -37.89
C ILE A 551 -35.13 -1.58 -39.31
N SER A 552 -36.10 -2.23 -39.96
CA SER A 552 -36.62 -1.87 -41.28
C SER A 552 -38.01 -1.21 -41.16
N PHE A 553 -38.34 -0.35 -42.13
CA PHE A 553 -39.62 0.39 -42.16
C PHE A 553 -40.44 -0.02 -43.37
N ASN A 554 -41.74 -0.26 -43.16
CA ASN A 554 -42.69 -0.58 -44.21
C ASN A 554 -43.38 0.69 -44.75
N ARG A 555 -43.45 0.85 -46.08
CA ARG A 555 -44.22 1.89 -46.77
C ARG A 555 -45.53 1.31 -47.29
N PRO A 556 -46.65 2.06 -47.24
CA PRO A 556 -47.93 1.53 -47.68
C PRO A 556 -47.97 1.32 -49.21
N PRO A 557 -48.84 0.42 -49.72
CA PRO A 557 -48.98 0.19 -51.15
C PRO A 557 -49.29 1.47 -51.95
N ASP A 558 -48.68 1.64 -53.12
CA ASP A 558 -48.91 2.77 -54.03
C ASP A 558 -50.00 2.43 -55.06
N VAL A 559 -51.16 3.08 -54.92
CA VAL A 559 -52.32 2.93 -55.80
C VAL A 559 -52.36 3.96 -56.93
N SER A 560 -51.39 4.86 -57.04
CA SER A 560 -51.40 5.95 -58.03
C SER A 560 -51.32 5.45 -59.49
N GLY A 561 -50.79 4.24 -59.69
CA GLY A 561 -50.73 3.55 -60.97
C GLY A 561 -51.91 2.62 -61.26
N ALA A 562 -52.92 2.56 -60.38
CA ALA A 562 -54.00 1.58 -60.49
C ALA A 562 -54.86 1.78 -61.75
N TYR A 563 -55.17 0.68 -62.45
CA TYR A 563 -56.05 0.65 -63.60
C TYR A 563 -56.87 -0.64 -63.64
N PRO A 564 -58.06 -0.66 -64.28
CA PRO A 564 -58.84 -1.87 -64.41
C PRO A 564 -58.29 -2.77 -65.52
N SER A 565 -58.25 -4.09 -65.30
CA SER A 565 -57.81 -5.04 -66.34
C SER A 565 -58.66 -4.98 -67.62
N ILE A 566 -59.90 -4.50 -67.50
CA ILE A 566 -60.77 -4.17 -68.63
C ILE A 566 -61.42 -2.80 -68.39
N GLY A 567 -60.85 -1.74 -68.97
CA GLY A 567 -61.42 -0.38 -68.90
C GLY A 567 -62.62 -0.12 -69.82
N CYS A 568 -62.99 -1.07 -70.69
CA CYS A 568 -64.03 -0.88 -71.70
C CYS A 568 -64.91 -2.11 -71.94
N LEU A 569 -66.20 -2.04 -71.59
CA LEU A 569 -67.14 -3.14 -71.76
C LEU A 569 -67.97 -2.97 -73.04
N TRP A 570 -67.79 -3.87 -74.01
CA TRP A 570 -68.57 -3.86 -75.26
C TRP A 570 -68.67 -5.27 -75.89
N PRO A 571 -69.82 -5.65 -76.49
CA PRO A 571 -71.06 -4.87 -76.66
C PRO A 571 -71.94 -4.85 -75.42
N PRO A 572 -72.84 -3.85 -75.26
CA PRO A 572 -73.81 -3.81 -74.17
C PRO A 572 -74.82 -4.95 -74.35
N ASN A 573 -74.54 -6.09 -73.72
CA ASN A 573 -75.19 -7.37 -73.96
C ASN A 573 -75.77 -7.98 -72.68
N HIS A 574 -75.84 -7.19 -71.60
CA HIS A 574 -76.34 -7.57 -70.29
C HIS A 574 -75.53 -8.65 -69.57
N LYS A 575 -74.32 -8.99 -70.04
CA LYS A 575 -73.45 -9.98 -69.40
C LYS A 575 -72.50 -9.30 -68.43
N PHE A 576 -72.21 -10.00 -67.33
CA PHE A 576 -71.13 -9.64 -66.43
C PHE A 576 -69.77 -9.90 -67.07
N VAL A 577 -68.83 -9.04 -66.73
CA VAL A 577 -67.43 -9.10 -67.08
C VAL A 577 -66.65 -8.85 -65.81
N ASP A 578 -65.77 -9.80 -65.47
CA ASP A 578 -64.91 -9.69 -64.31
C ASP A 578 -63.76 -8.72 -64.61
N VAL A 579 -63.54 -7.78 -63.70
CA VAL A 579 -62.55 -6.71 -63.78
C VAL A 579 -61.74 -6.74 -62.50
N THR A 580 -60.46 -7.02 -62.64
CA THR A 580 -59.47 -6.94 -61.56
C THR A 580 -58.80 -5.56 -61.57
N ILE A 581 -58.25 -5.15 -60.42
CA ILE A 581 -57.41 -3.97 -60.33
C ILE A 581 -55.96 -4.39 -60.57
N GLU A 582 -55.30 -3.73 -61.51
CA GLU A 582 -53.89 -3.93 -61.84
C GLU A 582 -53.11 -2.62 -61.65
N GLY A 583 -51.78 -2.67 -61.67
CA GLY A 583 -50.93 -1.48 -61.60
C GLY A 583 -50.71 -0.90 -60.21
N VAL A 584 -51.24 -1.54 -59.16
CA VAL A 584 -50.86 -1.26 -57.77
C VAL A 584 -49.51 -1.88 -57.50
N THR A 585 -48.61 -1.13 -56.87
CA THR A 585 -47.24 -1.57 -56.56
C THR A 585 -46.91 -1.30 -55.11
N ASP A 586 -46.09 -2.14 -54.50
CA ASP A 586 -45.51 -1.85 -53.20
C ASP A 586 -44.10 -1.24 -53.35
N PRO A 587 -43.79 -0.12 -52.69
CA PRO A 587 -42.46 0.50 -52.77
C PRO A 587 -41.32 -0.35 -52.20
N ASP A 588 -41.60 -1.27 -51.27
CA ASP A 588 -40.65 -2.18 -50.62
C ASP A 588 -40.60 -3.55 -51.33
N GLY A 589 -41.58 -3.82 -52.19
CA GLY A 589 -41.64 -5.01 -53.03
C GLY A 589 -42.45 -6.15 -52.41
N ASP A 590 -43.22 -5.84 -51.36
CA ASP A 590 -44.12 -6.78 -50.71
C ASP A 590 -45.32 -7.17 -51.59
N GLU A 591 -45.93 -8.31 -51.28
CA GLU A 591 -47.06 -8.83 -52.04
C GLU A 591 -48.34 -8.05 -51.69
N VAL A 592 -48.89 -7.33 -52.65
CA VAL A 592 -50.11 -6.54 -52.45
C VAL A 592 -51.36 -7.35 -52.73
N SER A 593 -52.27 -7.37 -51.76
CA SER A 593 -53.63 -7.88 -51.89
C SER A 593 -54.62 -6.75 -52.15
N ILE A 594 -55.63 -7.00 -52.99
CA ILE A 594 -56.69 -6.03 -53.33
C ILE A 594 -58.02 -6.51 -52.79
N THR A 595 -58.78 -5.61 -52.15
CA THR A 595 -60.17 -5.84 -51.76
C THR A 595 -61.05 -4.71 -52.27
N ILE A 596 -62.07 -5.03 -53.08
CA ILE A 596 -63.04 -4.06 -53.56
C ILE A 596 -63.98 -3.69 -52.42
N THR A 597 -64.09 -2.40 -52.14
CA THR A 597 -64.88 -1.88 -51.02
C THR A 597 -66.19 -1.27 -51.49
N ASN A 598 -66.27 -0.76 -52.72
CA ASN A 598 -67.48 -0.15 -53.26
C ASN A 598 -67.49 -0.17 -54.79
N ILE A 599 -68.70 -0.21 -55.39
CA ILE A 599 -68.87 -0.06 -56.85
C ILE A 599 -70.07 0.86 -57.11
N THR A 600 -69.80 2.00 -57.72
CA THR A 600 -70.81 3.00 -58.10
C THR A 600 -70.95 3.13 -59.60
N SER A 601 -72.02 3.80 -60.03
CA SER A 601 -72.25 4.16 -61.42
C SER A 601 -72.87 5.55 -61.55
N ASP A 602 -72.63 6.17 -62.70
CA ASP A 602 -73.24 7.44 -63.11
C ASP A 602 -74.69 7.33 -63.62
N GLU A 603 -75.14 6.13 -63.97
CA GLU A 603 -76.51 5.83 -64.38
C GLU A 603 -77.19 4.86 -63.40
N PRO A 604 -78.49 4.99 -63.11
CA PRO A 604 -79.19 4.01 -62.30
C PRO A 604 -79.35 2.67 -63.04
N THR A 605 -79.35 1.57 -62.32
CA THR A 605 -79.26 0.21 -62.85
C THR A 605 -80.55 -0.28 -63.51
N ALA A 606 -81.71 0.26 -63.14
CA ALA A 606 -82.99 -0.19 -63.67
C ALA A 606 -83.93 0.92 -64.16
N THR A 607 -83.88 2.12 -63.57
CA THR A 607 -84.97 3.11 -63.73
C THR A 607 -84.75 4.15 -64.84
N ILE A 608 -83.53 4.31 -65.36
CA ILE A 608 -83.26 5.26 -66.46
C ILE A 608 -83.90 4.82 -67.78
N GLU A 609 -84.42 5.80 -68.52
CA GLU A 609 -85.06 5.54 -69.81
C GLU A 609 -84.04 4.99 -70.82
N GLY A 610 -84.21 3.73 -71.22
CA GLY A 610 -83.31 3.04 -72.15
C GLY A 610 -82.47 1.93 -71.52
N ALA A 611 -82.54 1.73 -70.20
CA ALA A 611 -81.91 0.58 -69.53
C ALA A 611 -82.64 -0.76 -69.79
N GLY A 612 -81.97 -1.88 -69.51
CA GLY A 612 -82.56 -3.22 -69.52
C GLY A 612 -83.65 -3.45 -68.45
N GLY A 613 -83.81 -2.51 -67.51
CA GLY A 613 -84.82 -2.54 -66.45
C GLY A 613 -84.49 -3.51 -65.32
N ALA A 614 -85.37 -3.61 -64.31
CA ALA A 614 -85.14 -4.39 -63.08
C ALA A 614 -84.82 -5.89 -63.29
N LYS A 615 -85.12 -6.45 -64.47
CA LYS A 615 -84.75 -7.83 -64.83
C LYS A 615 -83.25 -8.01 -65.07
N HIS A 616 -82.57 -6.93 -65.43
CA HIS A 616 -81.16 -6.90 -65.79
C HIS A 616 -80.32 -6.11 -64.77
N ALA A 617 -80.87 -5.75 -63.61
CA ALA A 617 -80.17 -5.14 -62.47
C ALA A 617 -80.02 -6.15 -61.31
N PRO A 618 -79.09 -5.95 -60.35
CA PRO A 618 -78.05 -4.92 -60.33
C PRO A 618 -77.00 -5.14 -61.43
N ASP A 619 -76.16 -4.12 -61.62
CA ASP A 619 -75.17 -4.06 -62.69
C ASP A 619 -73.73 -4.23 -62.24
N ALA A 620 -73.51 -4.42 -60.93
CA ALA A 620 -72.23 -4.80 -60.37
C ALA A 620 -72.39 -5.83 -59.24
N ASP A 621 -71.33 -6.59 -58.98
CA ASP A 621 -71.13 -7.47 -57.83
C ASP A 621 -69.63 -7.56 -57.52
N GLY A 622 -69.23 -8.23 -56.44
CA GLY A 622 -67.82 -8.49 -56.11
C GLY A 622 -67.22 -7.59 -55.02
N VAL A 623 -68.04 -6.78 -54.34
CA VAL A 623 -67.62 -6.06 -53.11
C VAL A 623 -67.22 -7.08 -52.04
N GLY A 624 -66.07 -6.87 -51.41
CA GLY A 624 -65.43 -7.78 -50.45
C GLY A 624 -64.55 -8.85 -51.09
N THR A 625 -64.30 -8.78 -52.41
CA THR A 625 -63.42 -9.70 -53.15
C THR A 625 -62.32 -8.92 -53.89
N ASP A 626 -61.40 -9.61 -54.56
CA ASP A 626 -60.35 -9.01 -55.40
C ASP A 626 -60.82 -8.66 -56.83
N THR A 627 -62.05 -9.00 -57.18
CA THR A 627 -62.56 -8.95 -58.55
C THR A 627 -63.96 -8.32 -58.63
N ALA A 628 -64.11 -7.25 -59.41
CA ALA A 628 -65.37 -6.57 -59.63
C ALA A 628 -66.09 -7.22 -60.81
N SER A 629 -67.31 -7.69 -60.64
CA SER A 629 -68.09 -8.24 -61.75
C SER A 629 -69.05 -7.17 -62.26
N LEU A 630 -68.74 -6.56 -63.41
CA LEU A 630 -69.49 -5.44 -63.99
C LEU A 630 -70.33 -5.87 -65.18
N ARG A 631 -71.60 -5.46 -65.22
CA ARG A 631 -72.46 -5.75 -66.36
C ARG A 631 -72.16 -4.79 -67.50
N ALA A 632 -71.94 -5.34 -68.69
CA ALA A 632 -71.94 -4.60 -69.94
C ALA A 632 -73.37 -4.15 -70.28
N GLU A 633 -73.86 -3.16 -69.54
CA GLU A 633 -75.18 -2.55 -69.59
C GLU A 633 -75.03 -1.02 -69.49
N ARG A 634 -75.88 -0.30 -70.21
CA ARG A 634 -75.93 1.17 -70.21
C ARG A 634 -77.28 1.63 -70.76
N SER A 635 -77.67 2.86 -70.48
CA SER A 635 -78.88 3.43 -71.08
C SER A 635 -78.79 3.54 -72.60
N GLY A 636 -79.76 2.96 -73.31
CA GLY A 636 -80.03 3.11 -74.74
C GLY A 636 -80.12 4.56 -75.24
N LYS A 637 -80.32 5.52 -74.33
CA LYS A 637 -80.49 6.96 -74.62
C LYS A 637 -79.43 7.86 -73.95
N GLY A 638 -78.51 7.28 -73.18
CA GLY A 638 -77.46 8.00 -72.46
C GLY A 638 -76.21 8.27 -73.30
N ASN A 639 -75.15 8.71 -72.65
CA ASN A 639 -73.81 8.97 -73.19
C ASN A 639 -72.82 7.81 -72.93
N GLY A 640 -73.29 6.72 -72.34
CA GLY A 640 -72.48 5.56 -71.96
C GLY A 640 -72.23 5.58 -70.47
N ARG A 641 -72.17 4.40 -69.86
CA ARG A 641 -72.08 4.26 -68.41
C ARG A 641 -70.63 4.27 -67.94
N VAL A 642 -70.36 4.95 -66.85
CA VAL A 642 -69.11 4.85 -66.09
C VAL A 642 -69.40 4.15 -64.77
N TYR A 643 -68.70 3.04 -64.52
CA TYR A 643 -68.56 2.48 -63.19
C TYR A 643 -67.30 3.04 -62.53
N GLU A 644 -67.38 3.34 -61.24
CA GLU A 644 -66.21 3.57 -60.39
C GLU A 644 -66.11 2.42 -59.38
N ILE A 645 -64.96 1.75 -59.35
CA ILE A 645 -64.62 0.68 -58.41
C ILE A 645 -63.68 1.28 -57.37
N THR A 646 -64.12 1.36 -56.11
CA THR A 646 -63.26 1.70 -54.97
C THR A 646 -62.68 0.42 -54.38
N PHE A 647 -61.40 0.43 -54.02
CA PHE A 647 -60.70 -0.72 -53.45
C PHE A 647 -59.70 -0.28 -52.38
N VAL A 648 -59.31 -1.23 -51.51
CA VAL A 648 -58.19 -1.12 -50.59
C VAL A 648 -57.09 -2.07 -51.06
N ALA A 649 -55.87 -1.55 -51.15
CA ALA A 649 -54.65 -2.32 -51.35
C ALA A 649 -53.95 -2.52 -49.99
N SER A 650 -53.54 -3.74 -49.67
CA SER A 650 -52.84 -4.10 -48.43
C SER A 650 -51.65 -5.01 -48.68
N ASP A 651 -50.51 -4.72 -48.07
CA ASP A 651 -49.29 -5.54 -48.02
C ASP A 651 -49.25 -6.48 -46.78
N GLY A 652 -50.29 -6.43 -45.92
CA GLY A 652 -50.35 -7.16 -44.65
C GLY A 652 -49.84 -6.38 -43.42
N ILE A 653 -49.21 -5.22 -43.61
CA ILE A 653 -48.70 -4.31 -42.58
C ILE A 653 -49.44 -2.96 -42.63
N ALA A 654 -49.64 -2.39 -43.81
CA ALA A 654 -50.33 -1.12 -44.07
C ALA A 654 -51.38 -1.23 -45.20
N GLU A 655 -52.24 -0.21 -45.30
CA GLU A 655 -53.36 -0.17 -46.27
C GLU A 655 -53.47 1.19 -46.98
N THR A 656 -53.77 1.17 -48.28
CA THR A 656 -54.05 2.36 -49.09
C THR A 656 -55.36 2.20 -49.88
N GLU A 657 -56.24 3.19 -49.80
CA GLU A 657 -57.49 3.22 -50.59
C GLU A 657 -57.26 3.87 -51.97
N GLY A 658 -57.84 3.28 -53.02
CA GLY A 658 -57.81 3.80 -54.39
C GLY A 658 -59.12 3.57 -55.13
N SER A 659 -59.24 4.17 -56.33
CA SER A 659 -60.38 3.92 -57.23
C SER A 659 -59.96 3.86 -58.70
N VAL A 660 -60.72 3.10 -59.50
CA VAL A 660 -60.57 3.05 -60.96
C VAL A 660 -61.92 3.13 -61.65
N THR A 661 -61.95 3.57 -62.91
CA THR A 661 -63.19 3.70 -63.69
C THR A 661 -63.26 2.77 -64.90
N VAL A 662 -64.46 2.23 -65.17
CA VAL A 662 -64.73 1.33 -66.30
C VAL A 662 -65.89 1.86 -67.13
N CYS A 663 -65.70 1.95 -68.46
CA CYS A 663 -66.67 2.55 -69.37
C CYS A 663 -67.47 1.50 -70.17
N VAL A 664 -68.78 1.69 -70.27
CA VAL A 664 -69.69 0.99 -71.20
C VAL A 664 -70.20 2.00 -72.24
N PRO A 665 -69.52 2.17 -73.39
CA PRO A 665 -69.79 3.28 -74.28
C PRO A 665 -71.15 3.15 -75.00
N HIS A 666 -71.75 4.30 -75.32
CA HIS A 666 -72.97 4.34 -76.13
C HIS A 666 -72.72 3.82 -77.56
N ASP A 667 -71.67 4.32 -78.23
CA ASP A 667 -71.31 3.96 -79.59
C ASP A 667 -69.85 3.53 -79.70
N ARG A 668 -69.58 2.42 -80.38
CA ARG A 668 -68.20 1.97 -80.65
C ARG A 668 -67.83 2.17 -82.11
N ARG A 669 -67.28 3.34 -82.45
CA ARG A 669 -66.49 3.53 -83.69
C ARG A 669 -65.15 2.80 -83.52
N LYS A 670 -64.50 2.37 -84.62
CA LYS A 670 -63.26 1.58 -84.57
C LYS A 670 -62.22 2.25 -83.64
N GLY A 671 -62.06 1.73 -82.44
CA GLY A 671 -60.98 2.06 -81.50
C GLY A 671 -61.29 3.05 -80.37
N THR A 672 -62.50 3.63 -80.25
CA THR A 672 -62.82 4.59 -79.17
C THR A 672 -63.67 3.94 -78.08
N CYS A 673 -63.31 4.17 -76.80
CA CYS A 673 -64.10 3.83 -75.62
C CYS A 673 -64.34 5.09 -74.81
N GLU A 674 -65.34 5.87 -75.21
CA GLU A 674 -65.64 7.16 -74.61
C GLU A 674 -66.99 7.07 -73.91
N CYS A 675 -66.99 7.41 -72.62
CA CYS A 675 -68.15 7.64 -71.78
C CYS A 675 -67.98 9.03 -71.16
N ILE A 676 -69.08 9.66 -70.76
CA ILE A 676 -69.04 10.91 -70.02
C ILE A 676 -69.51 10.56 -68.61
N ASP A 677 -68.63 10.68 -67.63
CA ASP A 677 -68.99 10.48 -66.23
C ASP A 677 -69.85 11.66 -65.77
N ASP A 678 -71.16 11.40 -65.64
CA ASP A 678 -72.14 12.38 -65.16
C ASP A 678 -72.22 12.42 -63.61
N GLY A 679 -71.36 11.66 -62.92
CA GLY A 679 -71.20 11.63 -61.47
C GLY A 679 -71.68 10.32 -60.85
N GLN A 680 -70.83 9.73 -60.00
CA GLN A 680 -70.98 8.42 -59.35
C GLN A 680 -72.07 8.39 -58.25
N ILE A 681 -73.33 8.53 -58.64
CA ILE A 681 -74.47 8.76 -57.73
C ILE A 681 -75.15 7.46 -57.29
N TYR A 682 -75.07 6.40 -58.10
CA TYR A 682 -75.85 5.18 -57.91
C TYR A 682 -74.98 4.03 -57.43
N ASP A 683 -75.49 3.27 -56.45
CA ASP A 683 -74.90 2.01 -56.05
C ASP A 683 -75.12 0.97 -57.16
N ALA A 684 -74.06 0.59 -57.86
CA ALA A 684 -74.15 -0.32 -58.99
C ALA A 684 -74.51 -1.75 -58.55
N THR A 685 -74.30 -2.09 -57.28
CA THR A 685 -74.62 -3.39 -56.68
C THR A 685 -76.08 -3.51 -56.23
N ALA A 686 -76.83 -2.41 -56.30
CA ALA A 686 -78.26 -2.36 -55.97
C ALA A 686 -79.16 -2.13 -57.19
N ILE A 687 -80.44 -2.42 -57.04
CA ILE A 687 -81.47 -2.09 -58.03
C ILE A 687 -81.98 -0.67 -57.73
N ASN A 688 -81.74 0.28 -58.63
CA ASN A 688 -82.14 1.69 -58.48
C ASN A 688 -82.69 2.34 -59.75
#